data_AF-A0A3B8L6S9-F1
#
_entry.id   AF-A0A3B8L6S9-F1
#
_cell.length_a   1.000
_cell.length_b   1.000
_cell.length_c   1.000
_cell.angle_alpha   90.00
_cell.angle_beta   90.00
_cell.angle_gamma   90.00
#
_symmetry.space_group_name_H-M   'P 1'
#
loop_
_entity.id
_entity.type
_entity.pdbx_description
1 polymer ?
#
loop_
_entity_poly.entity_id
_entity_poly.type
_entity_poly.pdbx_seq_one_letter_code
_entity_poly.pdbx_strand_id
1 'polypeptide(L)'
;MFGLTLLLGTASLPAADTVSIVVGSKATALEKDAADELAVQWKRLFGVNIQRAATYDKIPATSRLAVLIGSRDSNPAATGRIAGFKWPKLSDQGLLIHEIPTQAPPRVLVVGGGSPAATFWAVCELGHRLGVRYTFRQDFFPPQRPFQLPRFNVVEEPELKTRTWRTINDFAIGPESWGLAEHKSFIRQLAKMKFNRILISVYAWQPFVDYTFRGVRRQTALHWFGEVLRVDGDTPGRVAFNGAKIFQNPDFVGKTTYKQKIAAGKQLMTGVIDASHALGMTVGLSTSVLEFPKEFASALPGSAKVHQLKSLTIGPGPTNKPDDPIVADLIATRIRAFLTTYPGLDALYVSVPEFPEWNAHAEAAWQELNRRKNLGDHTLAKLVASARSRKLIASGDRGEASIKGNVVGMAFFCRLFDDGKLLKKANGKKVELVIRQPDPALFPILDRVVPTGASTLNFVDYTARRIADSKELLALLPAKKVKASLIMTLADDNVGVLAQSTTQHIDTLTQEIRKLGWDGFSTRYWIPGELDSTVHYLSRASWDDKTTRVSAHHDLWEGILGNRAGSERLLIGWNHLEDATHTLDKNAIGFGFPVPNMFLKHNSPGEPPKWFNDVNDHYTQWMIELYRVQGAPIHRNGGKQLLFYYAKRSEFNVAYLGAVKALKAAATARKAKDLDTAIEQMETAMDQLNGAMTSLADVAQGQSDRGLIATLANFAYRPLVAEYEKLLDEADQ
;
A
#
# COMPACT_ATOMS: atom_id res chain seq x y z
N MET A 1 10.02 42.74 -74.82
CA MET A 1 9.70 42.81 -73.38
C MET A 1 8.43 41.99 -73.16
N PHE A 2 8.55 40.68 -72.89
CA PHE A 2 7.43 39.77 -72.63
C PHE A 2 7.56 39.26 -71.19
N GLY A 3 6.61 39.64 -70.33
CA GLY A 3 6.58 39.29 -68.92
C GLY A 3 5.99 37.90 -68.70
N LEU A 4 6.76 37.02 -68.07
CA LEU A 4 6.33 35.70 -67.62
C LEU A 4 5.63 35.86 -66.26
N THR A 5 4.34 35.58 -66.19
CA THR A 5 3.56 35.59 -64.94
C THR A 5 3.61 34.20 -64.32
N LEU A 6 4.30 34.07 -63.17
CA LEU A 6 4.41 32.82 -62.43
C LEU A 6 3.19 32.68 -61.49
N LEU A 7 2.29 31.74 -61.80
CA LEU A 7 1.20 31.34 -60.90
C LEU A 7 1.78 30.54 -59.71
N LEU A 8 1.84 31.17 -58.54
CA LEU A 8 2.05 30.49 -57.27
C LEU A 8 0.76 29.77 -56.86
N GLY A 9 0.70 28.47 -57.11
CA GLY A 9 -0.33 27.60 -56.54
C GLY A 9 -0.18 27.55 -55.02
N THR A 10 -1.14 28.11 -54.30
CA THR A 10 -1.27 27.92 -52.86
C THR A 10 -1.62 26.46 -52.60
N ALA A 11 -0.63 25.65 -52.24
CA ALA A 11 -0.86 24.34 -51.66
C ALA A 11 -1.72 24.54 -50.41
N SER A 12 -2.98 24.09 -50.49
CA SER A 12 -3.85 24.03 -49.32
C SER A 12 -3.22 23.05 -48.33
N LEU A 13 -2.67 23.59 -47.24
CA LEU A 13 -2.23 22.79 -46.09
C LEU A 13 -3.41 21.89 -45.67
N PRO A 14 -3.24 20.57 -45.53
CA PRO A 14 -4.29 19.73 -44.98
C PRO A 14 -4.70 20.29 -43.61
N ALA A 15 -5.98 20.63 -43.47
CA ALA A 15 -6.55 21.12 -42.22
C ALA A 15 -6.17 20.15 -41.10
N ALA A 16 -5.53 20.67 -40.05
CA ALA A 16 -5.13 19.89 -38.89
C ALA A 16 -6.35 19.11 -38.35
N ASP A 17 -6.18 17.82 -38.06
CA ASP A 17 -7.25 16.97 -37.51
C ASP A 17 -7.83 17.61 -36.23
N THR A 18 -9.00 18.22 -36.34
CA THR A 18 -9.67 18.91 -35.22
C THR A 18 -10.29 17.87 -34.28
N VAL A 19 -9.57 17.54 -33.20
CA VAL A 19 -10.08 16.75 -32.07
C VAL A 19 -10.70 17.68 -31.04
N SER A 20 -11.91 17.38 -30.58
CA SER A 20 -12.57 18.13 -29.51
C SER A 20 -12.94 17.23 -28.35
N ILE A 21 -12.57 17.64 -27.14
CA ILE A 21 -13.07 17.03 -25.91
C ILE A 21 -14.32 17.79 -25.46
N VAL A 22 -15.43 17.07 -25.33
CA VAL A 22 -16.72 17.60 -24.89
C VAL A 22 -17.02 17.05 -23.50
N VAL A 23 -16.98 17.95 -22.53
CA VAL A 23 -17.39 17.69 -21.15
C VAL A 23 -18.77 18.32 -20.96
N GLY A 24 -19.67 17.65 -20.23
CA GLY A 24 -21.01 18.19 -19.98
C GLY A 24 -21.03 19.35 -19.01
N SER A 25 -22.06 20.19 -19.06
CA SER A 25 -22.25 21.34 -18.15
C SER A 25 -22.39 20.93 -16.68
N LYS A 26 -22.88 19.71 -16.45
CA LYS A 26 -23.04 19.10 -15.12
C LYS A 26 -21.81 18.31 -14.66
N ALA A 27 -20.71 18.35 -15.40
CA ALA A 27 -19.51 17.61 -15.03
C ALA A 27 -18.90 18.10 -13.71
N THR A 28 -18.57 17.12 -12.88
CA THR A 28 -17.86 17.31 -11.62
C THR A 28 -16.41 17.76 -11.84
N ALA A 29 -15.72 18.17 -10.77
CA ALA A 29 -14.31 18.52 -10.83
C ALA A 29 -13.45 17.34 -11.34
N LEU A 30 -13.75 16.11 -10.92
CA LEU A 30 -12.99 14.92 -11.31
C LEU A 30 -13.21 14.55 -12.79
N GLU A 31 -14.40 14.78 -13.34
CA GLU A 31 -14.63 14.56 -14.79
C GLU A 31 -13.94 15.61 -15.65
N LYS A 32 -13.81 16.85 -15.14
CA LYS A 32 -12.98 17.87 -15.78
C LYS A 32 -11.49 17.48 -15.71
N ASP A 33 -11.02 17.00 -14.56
CA ASP A 33 -9.65 16.47 -14.41
C ASP A 33 -9.42 15.26 -15.35
N ALA A 34 -10.40 14.37 -15.51
CA ALA A 34 -10.33 13.29 -16.49
C ALA A 34 -10.16 13.82 -17.94
N ALA A 35 -10.82 14.93 -18.28
CA ALA A 35 -10.61 15.58 -19.57
C ALA A 35 -9.20 16.20 -19.73
N ASP A 36 -8.64 16.77 -18.66
CA ASP A 36 -7.26 17.28 -18.67
C ASP A 36 -6.26 16.13 -18.80
N GLU A 37 -6.48 15.04 -18.06
CA GLU A 37 -5.66 13.83 -18.13
C GLU A 37 -5.66 13.25 -19.55
N LEU A 38 -6.81 13.16 -20.22
CA LEU A 38 -6.88 12.75 -21.62
C LEU A 38 -6.07 13.68 -22.54
N ALA A 39 -6.22 15.00 -22.36
CA ALA A 39 -5.51 15.98 -23.17
C ALA A 39 -3.98 15.87 -23.00
N VAL A 40 -3.50 15.71 -21.76
CA VAL A 40 -2.09 15.47 -21.46
C VAL A 40 -1.61 14.18 -22.13
N GLN A 41 -2.38 13.09 -22.00
CA GLN A 41 -2.01 11.80 -22.57
C GLN A 41 -1.92 11.87 -24.09
N TRP A 42 -2.90 12.46 -24.77
CA TRP A 42 -2.93 12.52 -26.23
C TRP A 42 -1.90 13.49 -26.81
N LYS A 43 -1.57 14.57 -26.09
CA LYS A 43 -0.42 15.41 -26.44
C LYS A 43 0.88 14.60 -26.40
N ARG A 44 1.10 13.80 -25.36
CA ARG A 44 2.32 12.97 -25.23
C ARG A 44 2.36 11.77 -26.19
N LEU A 45 1.21 11.14 -26.44
CA LEU A 45 1.09 9.97 -27.32
C LEU A 45 1.15 10.36 -28.80
N PHE A 46 0.52 11.47 -29.18
CA PHE A 46 0.23 11.79 -30.58
C PHE A 46 0.73 13.16 -31.04
N GLY A 47 1.22 14.02 -30.13
CA GLY A 47 1.56 15.41 -30.45
C GLY A 47 0.34 16.28 -30.77
N VAL A 48 -0.88 15.80 -30.50
CA VAL A 48 -2.11 16.53 -30.78
C VAL A 48 -2.37 17.53 -29.66
N ASN A 49 -2.52 18.81 -30.02
CA ASN A 49 -3.02 19.82 -29.10
C ASN A 49 -4.54 19.80 -29.11
N ILE A 50 -5.13 19.29 -28.03
CA ILE A 50 -6.58 19.22 -27.91
C ILE A 50 -7.08 20.53 -27.30
N GLN A 51 -7.99 21.20 -28.00
CA GLN A 51 -8.79 22.27 -27.41
C GLN A 51 -9.98 21.66 -26.70
N ARG A 52 -10.19 22.01 -25.42
CA ARG A 52 -11.48 21.78 -24.77
C ARG A 52 -12.54 22.56 -25.55
N ALA A 53 -13.64 21.91 -25.89
CA ALA A 53 -14.71 22.60 -26.58
C ALA A 53 -15.21 23.77 -25.71
N ALA A 54 -15.30 24.97 -26.30
CA ALA A 54 -15.86 26.15 -25.64
C ALA A 54 -17.36 26.01 -25.33
N THR A 55 -18.03 25.06 -25.99
CA THR A 55 -19.46 24.77 -25.82
C THR A 55 -19.65 23.46 -25.05
N TYR A 56 -20.17 23.56 -23.83
CA TYR A 56 -20.68 22.42 -23.08
C TYR A 56 -21.91 21.82 -23.78
N ASP A 57 -22.11 20.50 -23.64
CA ASP A 57 -23.31 19.76 -24.09
C ASP A 57 -23.59 19.72 -25.61
N LYS A 58 -22.66 20.16 -26.46
CA LYS A 58 -22.77 20.10 -27.92
C LYS A 58 -21.48 19.61 -28.56
N ILE A 59 -21.64 18.77 -29.58
CA ILE A 59 -20.56 18.32 -30.42
C ILE A 59 -20.27 19.41 -31.47
N PRO A 60 -19.05 19.96 -31.57
CA PRO A 60 -18.74 20.94 -32.60
C PRO A 60 -18.81 20.31 -33.99
N ALA A 61 -19.53 20.95 -34.93
CA ALA A 61 -19.69 20.45 -36.29
C ALA A 61 -18.39 20.44 -37.11
N THR A 62 -17.39 21.23 -36.70
CA THR A 62 -16.09 21.35 -37.34
C THR A 62 -15.08 20.31 -36.87
N SER A 63 -15.43 19.45 -35.91
CA SER A 63 -14.54 18.43 -35.38
C SER A 63 -14.50 17.22 -36.32
N ARG A 64 -13.33 16.63 -36.50
CA ARG A 64 -13.19 15.29 -37.13
C ARG A 64 -13.50 14.17 -36.14
N LEU A 65 -13.14 14.37 -34.88
CA LEU A 65 -13.43 13.47 -33.76
C LEU A 65 -13.90 14.27 -32.55
N ALA A 66 -15.01 13.84 -31.97
CA ALA A 66 -15.50 14.34 -30.68
C ALA A 66 -15.34 13.25 -29.62
N VAL A 67 -14.65 13.57 -28.52
CA VAL A 67 -14.53 12.69 -27.36
C VAL A 67 -15.45 13.18 -26.27
N LEU A 68 -16.48 12.41 -25.95
CA LEU A 68 -17.45 12.73 -24.91
C LEU A 68 -16.97 12.14 -23.59
N ILE A 69 -16.73 12.98 -22.59
CA ILE A 69 -16.27 12.56 -21.26
C ILE A 69 -17.37 12.80 -20.24
N GLY A 70 -17.65 11.80 -19.40
CA GLY A 70 -18.62 11.89 -18.32
C GLY A 70 -19.41 10.61 -18.13
N SER A 71 -20.52 10.73 -17.43
CA SER A 71 -21.51 9.69 -17.21
C SER A 71 -22.80 10.00 -17.97
N ARG A 72 -23.78 9.10 -17.85
CA ARG A 72 -25.13 9.30 -18.38
C ARG A 72 -25.73 10.64 -17.94
N ASP A 73 -25.52 11.00 -16.68
CA ASP A 73 -26.21 12.11 -16.02
C ASP A 73 -25.43 13.43 -16.06
N SER A 74 -24.10 13.35 -16.21
CA SER A 74 -23.20 14.51 -16.24
C SER A 74 -22.90 15.03 -17.64
N ASN A 75 -23.08 14.21 -18.68
CA ASN A 75 -22.87 14.62 -20.08
C ASN A 75 -24.11 14.34 -20.97
N PRO A 76 -25.06 15.30 -21.05
CA PRO A 76 -26.25 15.19 -21.90
C PRO A 76 -25.97 14.96 -23.39
N ALA A 77 -24.78 15.35 -23.89
CA ALA A 77 -24.40 15.08 -25.29
C ALA A 77 -24.27 13.57 -25.56
N ALA A 78 -24.00 12.77 -24.53
CA ALA A 78 -23.86 11.32 -24.64
C ALA A 78 -25.20 10.55 -24.50
N THR A 79 -26.32 11.20 -24.12
CA THR A 79 -27.51 10.47 -23.62
C THR A 79 -28.86 10.75 -24.25
N GLY A 80 -28.89 11.34 -25.44
CA GLY A 80 -30.16 11.48 -26.17
C GLY A 80 -30.09 12.15 -27.54
N ARG A 81 -28.89 12.49 -28.01
CA ARG A 81 -28.69 13.20 -29.30
C ARG A 81 -27.93 12.39 -30.34
N ILE A 82 -27.41 11.21 -29.97
CA ILE A 82 -26.65 10.35 -30.89
C ILE A 82 -27.54 9.19 -31.30
N ALA A 83 -28.00 9.21 -32.54
CA ALA A 83 -28.86 8.16 -33.09
C ALA A 83 -28.17 6.79 -32.97
N GLY A 84 -28.91 5.79 -32.48
CA GLY A 84 -28.43 4.41 -32.37
C GLY A 84 -27.57 4.09 -31.14
N PHE A 85 -27.21 5.06 -30.30
CA PHE A 85 -26.44 4.82 -29.08
C PHE A 85 -27.34 4.80 -27.83
N LYS A 86 -27.19 3.75 -27.03
CA LYS A 86 -27.83 3.61 -25.72
C LYS A 86 -26.76 3.37 -24.67
N TRP A 87 -26.74 4.21 -23.64
CA TRP A 87 -25.82 4.04 -22.51
C TRP A 87 -26.08 2.68 -21.83
N PRO A 88 -25.08 1.79 -21.69
CA PRO A 88 -25.26 0.50 -21.06
C PRO A 88 -25.53 0.65 -19.56
N LYS A 89 -26.13 -0.36 -18.93
CA LYS A 89 -26.27 -0.38 -17.48
C LYS A 89 -24.89 -0.62 -16.86
N LEU A 90 -24.42 0.32 -16.05
CA LEU A 90 -23.14 0.26 -15.34
C LEU A 90 -23.38 0.41 -13.83
N SER A 91 -22.56 -0.26 -13.03
CA SER A 91 -22.39 0.07 -11.61
C SER A 91 -21.70 1.43 -11.45
N ASP A 92 -21.60 1.93 -10.22
CA ASP A 92 -20.81 3.12 -9.90
C ASP A 92 -19.31 2.97 -10.24
N GLN A 93 -18.83 1.75 -10.47
CA GLN A 93 -17.45 1.46 -10.88
C GLN A 93 -17.32 1.07 -12.35
N GLY A 94 -18.42 0.79 -13.06
CA GLY A 94 -18.38 0.30 -14.43
C GLY A 94 -17.81 1.32 -15.43
N LEU A 95 -17.04 0.84 -16.41
CA LEU A 95 -16.34 1.65 -17.42
C LEU A 95 -17.00 1.49 -18.80
N LEU A 96 -16.92 2.56 -19.59
CA LEU A 96 -17.35 2.60 -20.97
C LEU A 96 -16.31 3.31 -21.84
N ILE A 97 -15.84 2.64 -22.88
CA ILE A 97 -15.03 3.24 -23.95
C ILE A 97 -15.60 2.73 -25.28
N HIS A 98 -16.39 3.57 -25.95
CA HIS A 98 -17.18 3.13 -27.10
C HIS A 98 -17.15 4.14 -28.24
N GLU A 99 -16.67 3.72 -29.42
CA GLU A 99 -16.78 4.51 -30.65
C GLU A 99 -18.16 4.30 -31.27
N ILE A 100 -18.86 5.41 -31.51
CA ILE A 100 -20.14 5.42 -32.20
C ILE A 100 -19.89 5.75 -33.67
N PRO A 101 -20.21 4.83 -34.60
CA PRO A 101 -20.10 5.09 -36.01
C PRO A 101 -21.12 6.16 -36.44
N THR A 102 -20.64 7.21 -37.11
CA THR A 102 -21.47 8.27 -37.67
C THR A 102 -21.42 8.21 -39.20
N GLN A 103 -22.53 8.54 -39.87
CA GLN A 103 -22.61 8.53 -41.35
C GLN A 103 -21.71 9.60 -41.99
N ALA A 104 -21.44 10.69 -41.27
CA ALA A 104 -20.49 11.73 -41.62
C ALA A 104 -19.77 12.22 -40.35
N PRO A 105 -18.56 12.80 -40.45
CA PRO A 105 -17.87 13.40 -39.32
C PRO A 105 -18.73 14.41 -38.53
N PRO A 106 -18.46 14.61 -37.22
CA PRO A 106 -17.41 13.96 -36.43
C PRO A 106 -17.71 12.48 -36.15
N ARG A 107 -16.65 11.66 -36.08
CA ARG A 107 -16.71 10.40 -35.32
C ARG A 107 -16.90 10.73 -33.84
N VAL A 108 -17.57 9.86 -33.09
CA VAL A 108 -17.80 10.09 -31.66
C VAL A 108 -17.20 8.96 -30.84
N LEU A 109 -16.35 9.30 -29.87
CA LEU A 109 -15.83 8.37 -28.87
C LEU A 109 -16.40 8.74 -27.50
N VAL A 110 -17.14 7.84 -26.89
CA VAL A 110 -17.64 8.00 -25.51
C VAL A 110 -16.64 7.37 -24.57
N VAL A 111 -16.15 8.15 -23.59
CA VAL A 111 -15.23 7.70 -22.54
C VAL A 111 -15.81 8.09 -21.19
N GLY A 112 -16.32 7.11 -20.46
CA GLY A 112 -17.16 7.38 -19.31
C GLY A 112 -17.30 6.22 -18.35
N GLY A 113 -18.09 6.42 -17.30
CA GLY A 113 -18.42 5.37 -16.36
C GLY A 113 -19.70 5.66 -15.59
N GLY A 114 -20.06 4.77 -14.67
CA GLY A 114 -21.23 4.96 -13.81
C GLY A 114 -21.05 5.95 -12.66
N SER A 115 -19.86 6.53 -12.50
CA SER A 115 -19.56 7.62 -11.56
C SER A 115 -18.46 8.54 -12.09
N PRO A 116 -18.21 9.70 -11.44
CA PRO A 116 -17.04 10.52 -11.74
C PRO A 116 -15.70 9.77 -11.61
N ALA A 117 -15.56 8.91 -10.61
CA ALA A 117 -14.35 8.09 -10.42
C ALA A 117 -14.17 7.09 -11.57
N ALA A 118 -15.24 6.39 -11.94
CA ALA A 118 -15.24 5.47 -13.06
C ALA A 118 -14.96 6.18 -14.41
N THR A 119 -15.41 7.42 -14.57
CA THR A 119 -15.07 8.24 -15.75
C THR A 119 -13.57 8.54 -15.81
N PHE A 120 -12.95 8.94 -14.69
CA PHE A 120 -11.50 9.10 -14.61
C PHE A 120 -10.76 7.80 -14.94
N TRP A 121 -11.22 6.67 -14.38
CA TRP A 121 -10.66 5.35 -14.68
C TRP A 121 -10.82 4.94 -16.15
N ALA A 122 -11.92 5.28 -16.80
CA ALA A 122 -12.14 5.00 -18.22
C ALA A 122 -11.17 5.78 -19.12
N VAL A 123 -10.86 7.04 -18.76
CA VAL A 123 -9.79 7.80 -19.43
C VAL A 123 -8.43 7.14 -19.21
N CYS A 124 -8.09 6.75 -17.97
CA CYS A 124 -6.83 6.07 -17.70
C CYS A 124 -6.74 4.72 -18.43
N GLU A 125 -7.82 3.95 -18.49
CA GLU A 125 -7.92 2.69 -19.23
C GLU A 125 -7.75 2.90 -20.74
N LEU A 126 -8.32 3.96 -21.30
CA LEU A 126 -8.09 4.34 -22.70
C LEU A 126 -6.59 4.63 -22.93
N GLY A 127 -5.96 5.42 -22.06
CA GLY A 127 -4.51 5.65 -22.10
C GLY A 127 -3.71 4.34 -22.04
N HIS A 128 -4.10 3.43 -21.15
CA HIS A 128 -3.46 2.14 -21.00
C HIS A 128 -3.53 1.29 -22.28
N ARG A 129 -4.71 1.23 -22.91
CA ARG A 129 -4.94 0.54 -24.19
C ARG A 129 -4.19 1.18 -25.36
N LEU A 130 -3.92 2.47 -25.27
CA LEU A 130 -3.07 3.19 -26.21
C LEU A 130 -1.57 3.04 -25.91
N GLY A 131 -1.18 2.33 -24.85
CA GLY A 131 0.20 1.96 -24.55
C GLY A 131 0.81 2.67 -23.35
N VAL A 132 0.08 3.55 -22.64
CA VAL A 132 0.57 4.16 -21.40
C VAL A 132 0.67 3.09 -20.30
N ARG A 133 1.72 3.15 -19.48
CA ARG A 133 1.86 2.30 -18.28
C ARG A 133 1.96 3.17 -17.05
N TYR A 134 1.15 2.87 -16.05
CA TYR A 134 1.10 3.61 -14.79
C TYR A 134 1.84 2.82 -13.73
N THR A 135 2.73 3.48 -13.00
CA THR A 135 3.32 2.96 -11.78
C THR A 135 3.02 3.92 -10.64
N PHE A 136 3.25 3.54 -9.37
CA PHE A 136 3.00 4.48 -8.27
C PHE A 136 3.99 5.66 -8.23
N ARG A 137 5.02 5.65 -9.09
CA ARG A 137 6.01 6.73 -9.22
C ARG A 137 5.67 7.68 -10.34
N GLN A 138 5.38 7.15 -11.53
CA GLN A 138 5.21 7.95 -12.73
C GLN A 138 4.48 7.19 -13.85
N ASP A 139 4.13 7.94 -14.89
CA ASP A 139 3.56 7.41 -16.12
C ASP A 139 4.66 7.18 -17.15
N PHE A 140 4.66 6.01 -17.79
CA PHE A 140 5.53 5.67 -18.90
C PHE A 140 4.74 5.73 -20.20
N PHE A 141 5.19 6.59 -21.11
CA PHE A 141 4.60 6.74 -22.43
C PHE A 141 5.42 5.96 -23.47
N PRO A 142 4.78 5.34 -24.47
CA PRO A 142 5.48 4.86 -25.64
C PRO A 142 6.01 6.06 -26.47
N PRO A 143 6.89 5.84 -27.46
CA PRO A 143 7.28 6.86 -28.41
C PRO A 143 6.06 7.54 -29.04
N GLN A 144 6.14 8.86 -29.21
CA GLN A 144 5.09 9.62 -29.87
C GLN A 144 4.88 9.08 -31.30
N ARG A 145 3.62 8.93 -31.71
CA ARG A 145 3.23 8.36 -33.01
C ARG A 145 2.11 9.17 -33.67
N PRO A 146 1.85 9.02 -34.98
CA PRO A 146 0.73 9.71 -35.63
C PRO A 146 -0.62 9.43 -34.96
N PHE A 147 -1.53 10.41 -35.00
CA PHE A 147 -2.85 10.29 -34.41
C PHE A 147 -3.72 9.26 -35.15
N GLN A 148 -3.76 8.05 -34.63
CA GLN A 148 -4.58 6.95 -35.14
C GLN A 148 -5.16 6.19 -33.94
N LEU A 149 -6.48 6.01 -33.94
CA LEU A 149 -7.20 5.30 -32.89
C LEU A 149 -7.78 4.00 -33.46
N PRO A 150 -7.60 2.86 -32.76
CA PRO A 150 -8.36 1.66 -33.07
C PRO A 150 -9.84 1.88 -32.71
N ARG A 151 -10.72 1.02 -33.23
CA ARG A 151 -12.13 1.03 -32.83
C ARG A 151 -12.26 0.49 -31.40
N PHE A 152 -12.99 1.21 -30.56
CA PHE A 152 -13.24 0.80 -29.18
C PHE A 152 -14.69 0.38 -28.98
N ASN A 153 -14.88 -0.76 -28.31
CA ASN A 153 -16.16 -1.22 -27.79
C ASN A 153 -15.94 -1.94 -26.45
N VAL A 154 -15.69 -1.16 -25.41
CA VAL A 154 -15.33 -1.64 -24.08
C VAL A 154 -16.46 -1.29 -23.10
N VAL A 155 -16.93 -2.31 -22.40
CA VAL A 155 -17.85 -2.20 -21.27
C VAL A 155 -17.32 -3.15 -20.20
N GLU A 156 -16.87 -2.61 -19.07
CA GLU A 156 -16.18 -3.40 -18.03
C GLU A 156 -16.74 -3.11 -16.64
N GLU A 157 -16.76 -4.14 -15.80
CA GLU A 157 -17.12 -4.06 -14.38
C GLU A 157 -15.98 -4.69 -13.56
N PRO A 158 -15.69 -4.19 -12.34
CA PRO A 158 -14.68 -4.80 -11.50
C PRO A 158 -15.19 -6.12 -10.90
N GLU A 159 -14.30 -7.10 -10.81
CA GLU A 159 -14.56 -8.36 -10.12
C GLU A 159 -14.27 -8.25 -8.62
N LEU A 160 -13.22 -7.49 -8.26
CA LEU A 160 -12.90 -7.14 -6.88
C LEU A 160 -13.29 -5.69 -6.64
N LYS A 161 -14.39 -5.47 -5.91
CA LYS A 161 -15.06 -4.18 -5.74
C LYS A 161 -14.36 -3.24 -4.77
N THR A 162 -13.68 -3.77 -3.75
CA THR A 162 -12.89 -2.97 -2.80
C THR A 162 -11.40 -3.19 -3.05
N ARG A 163 -10.70 -2.12 -3.47
CA ARG A 163 -9.28 -2.14 -3.81
C ARG A 163 -8.60 -1.10 -2.95
N THR A 164 -8.19 -1.53 -1.76
CA THR A 164 -7.72 -0.64 -0.71
C THR A 164 -6.19 -0.56 -0.67
N TRP A 165 -5.66 0.65 -0.55
CA TRP A 165 -4.24 0.89 -0.28
C TRP A 165 -4.03 1.38 1.15
N ARG A 166 -3.16 0.72 1.92
CA ARG A 166 -2.81 1.13 3.29
C ARG A 166 -1.70 2.19 3.31
N THR A 167 -1.81 3.19 4.18
CA THR A 167 -0.79 4.25 4.35
C THR A 167 -0.60 4.67 5.82
N ILE A 168 0.35 5.59 6.05
CA ILE A 168 0.92 6.06 7.33
C ILE A 168 1.72 4.97 8.08
N ASN A 169 1.14 3.88 8.56
CA ASN A 169 1.90 2.84 9.29
C ASN A 169 2.76 3.42 10.43
N ASP A 170 3.98 2.90 10.68
CA ASP A 170 4.73 3.06 11.94
C ASP A 170 6.27 3.03 11.84
N PHE A 171 6.85 2.89 10.64
CA PHE A 171 8.31 2.90 10.46
C PHE A 171 8.76 3.93 9.42
N ALA A 172 9.99 4.41 9.61
CA ALA A 172 10.66 5.36 8.72
C ALA A 172 10.83 4.83 7.28
N ILE A 173 10.99 3.52 7.10
CA ILE A 173 11.15 2.89 5.77
C ILE A 173 9.86 2.91 4.93
N GLY A 174 8.73 3.22 5.57
CA GLY A 174 7.40 3.18 4.98
C GLY A 174 6.70 4.54 4.97
N PRO A 175 5.37 4.55 4.76
CA PRO A 175 4.61 5.76 4.52
C PRO A 175 4.51 6.74 5.71
N GLU A 176 5.00 6.38 6.90
CA GLU A 176 5.04 7.30 8.05
C GLU A 176 6.02 8.45 7.77
N SER A 177 7.02 8.18 6.93
CA SER A 177 8.02 9.16 6.50
C SER A 177 7.51 10.15 5.45
N TRP A 178 6.39 9.85 4.78
CA TRP A 178 5.93 10.64 3.63
C TRP A 178 5.24 11.92 4.07
N GLY A 179 5.59 13.04 3.43
CA GLY A 179 4.84 14.29 3.55
C GLY A 179 3.55 14.28 2.72
N LEU A 180 2.75 15.33 2.83
CA LEU A 180 1.50 15.48 2.10
C LEU A 180 1.70 15.53 0.58
N ALA A 181 2.79 16.16 0.11
CA ALA A 181 3.07 16.25 -1.32
C ALA A 181 3.30 14.86 -1.96
N GLU A 182 4.07 14.01 -1.28
CA GLU A 182 4.33 12.63 -1.72
C GLU A 182 3.06 11.79 -1.68
N HIS A 183 2.27 11.89 -0.60
CA HIS A 183 0.96 11.25 -0.52
C HIS A 183 0.03 11.66 -1.67
N LYS A 184 -0.06 12.95 -2.02
CA LYS A 184 -0.89 13.43 -3.12
C LYS A 184 -0.49 12.83 -4.47
N SER A 185 0.82 12.80 -4.75
CA SER A 185 1.34 12.19 -5.98
C SER A 185 1.01 10.69 -6.04
N PHE A 186 1.27 9.99 -4.92
CA PHE A 186 1.04 8.55 -4.81
C PHE A 186 -0.44 8.19 -4.97
N ILE A 187 -1.35 8.91 -4.29
CA ILE A 187 -2.80 8.67 -4.37
C ILE A 187 -3.31 8.92 -5.79
N ARG A 188 -2.79 9.94 -6.51
CA ARG A 188 -3.15 10.14 -7.93
C ARG A 188 -2.76 8.93 -8.77
N GLN A 189 -1.58 8.36 -8.57
CA GLN A 189 -1.17 7.17 -9.31
C GLN A 189 -2.03 5.94 -8.99
N LEU A 190 -2.37 5.74 -7.70
CA LEU A 190 -3.33 4.71 -7.30
C LEU A 190 -4.69 4.88 -7.99
N ALA A 191 -5.16 6.12 -8.18
CA ALA A 191 -6.40 6.41 -8.89
C ALA A 191 -6.33 6.00 -10.37
N LYS A 192 -5.20 6.28 -11.04
CA LYS A 192 -4.97 5.82 -12.42
C LYS A 192 -4.96 4.29 -12.53
N MET A 193 -4.47 3.62 -11.49
CA MET A 193 -4.49 2.16 -11.32
C MET A 193 -5.81 1.63 -10.72
N LYS A 194 -6.85 2.47 -10.67
CA LYS A 194 -8.23 2.13 -10.28
C LYS A 194 -8.41 1.65 -8.84
N PHE A 195 -7.47 1.92 -7.94
CA PHE A 195 -7.71 1.77 -6.50
C PHE A 195 -8.78 2.76 -6.06
N ASN A 196 -9.62 2.38 -5.09
CA ASN A 196 -10.81 3.16 -4.74
C ASN A 196 -10.97 3.42 -3.23
N ARG A 197 -10.02 2.97 -2.42
CA ARG A 197 -10.02 3.22 -0.99
C ARG A 197 -8.61 3.42 -0.45
N ILE A 198 -8.43 4.42 0.40
CA ILE A 198 -7.23 4.62 1.21
C ILE A 198 -7.54 4.19 2.65
N LEU A 199 -6.68 3.36 3.23
CA LEU A 199 -6.72 2.97 4.64
C LEU A 199 -5.58 3.64 5.39
N ILE A 200 -5.90 4.65 6.18
CA ILE A 200 -4.94 5.32 7.06
C ILE A 200 -4.80 4.47 8.33
N SER A 201 -3.65 3.86 8.54
CA SER A 201 -3.38 3.05 9.74
C SER A 201 -2.59 3.86 10.76
N VAL A 202 -3.20 4.15 11.91
CA VAL A 202 -2.57 4.95 12.97
C VAL A 202 -2.54 4.24 14.32
N TYR A 203 -1.52 4.58 15.10
CA TYR A 203 -1.25 4.05 16.43
C TYR A 203 -1.39 5.12 17.51
N ALA A 204 -1.63 4.70 18.75
CA ALA A 204 -2.04 5.60 19.83
C ALA A 204 -0.99 6.67 20.18
N TRP A 205 0.30 6.40 19.98
CA TRP A 205 1.41 7.34 20.23
C TRP A 205 1.60 8.40 19.15
N GLN A 206 1.03 8.22 17.96
CA GLN A 206 1.29 9.07 16.79
C GLN A 206 0.46 10.36 16.80
N PRO A 207 0.98 11.49 16.25
CA PRO A 207 0.45 12.84 16.48
C PRO A 207 -0.78 13.20 15.63
N PHE A 208 -1.74 12.29 15.53
CA PHE A 208 -2.88 12.43 14.61
C PHE A 208 -4.20 12.81 15.28
N VAL A 209 -4.29 12.81 16.61
CA VAL A 209 -5.52 13.21 17.30
C VAL A 209 -5.19 13.75 18.70
N ASP A 210 -5.93 14.74 19.15
CA ASP A 210 -5.85 15.27 20.51
C ASP A 210 -7.20 15.05 21.20
N TYR A 211 -7.16 14.68 22.48
CA TYR A 211 -8.34 14.42 23.30
C TYR A 211 -7.99 14.50 24.79
N THR A 212 -9.02 14.71 25.60
CA THR A 212 -8.95 14.72 27.05
C THR A 212 -9.97 13.72 27.59
N PHE A 213 -9.60 12.97 28.62
CA PHE A 213 -10.49 12.03 29.28
C PHE A 213 -10.28 12.10 30.78
N ARG A 214 -11.36 12.34 31.54
CA ARG A 214 -11.36 12.42 33.02
C ARG A 214 -10.23 13.31 33.57
N GLY A 215 -10.08 14.51 33.01
CA GLY A 215 -9.06 15.49 33.42
C GLY A 215 -7.65 15.22 32.89
N VAL A 216 -7.38 14.04 32.32
CA VAL A 216 -6.09 13.73 31.68
C VAL A 216 -6.12 14.16 30.23
N ARG A 217 -5.24 15.10 29.87
CA ARG A 217 -5.03 15.51 28.48
C ARG A 217 -3.90 14.69 27.88
N ARG A 218 -4.07 14.27 26.62
CA ARG A 218 -3.00 13.65 25.84
C ARG A 218 -1.78 14.57 25.70
N GLN A 219 -0.58 14.00 25.81
CA GLN A 219 0.72 14.69 25.67
C GLN A 219 1.72 13.94 24.78
N THR A 220 1.45 12.68 24.41
CA THR A 220 2.34 11.88 23.56
C THR A 220 2.13 12.15 22.06
N ALA A 221 3.22 12.44 21.33
CA ALA A 221 3.25 12.73 19.89
C ALA A 221 4.58 12.27 19.25
N LEU A 222 4.65 11.01 18.83
CA LEU A 222 5.88 10.33 18.37
C LEU A 222 5.78 9.83 16.93
N HIS A 223 6.93 9.59 16.29
CA HIS A 223 7.06 8.84 15.03
C HIS A 223 8.01 7.65 15.24
N TRP A 224 7.92 6.61 14.41
CA TRP A 224 8.82 5.44 14.40
C TRP A 224 9.24 4.96 15.79
N PHE A 225 8.23 4.71 16.63
CA PHE A 225 8.36 4.24 18.01
C PHE A 225 9.19 5.14 18.95
N GLY A 226 9.34 6.43 18.62
CA GLY A 226 10.09 7.41 19.39
C GLY A 226 11.59 7.43 19.09
N GLU A 227 12.06 6.69 18.08
CA GLU A 227 13.47 6.69 17.68
C GLU A 227 13.91 8.06 17.12
N VAL A 228 15.19 8.37 17.24
CA VAL A 228 15.80 9.55 16.60
C VAL A 228 16.83 9.04 15.60
N LEU A 229 16.51 9.14 14.31
CA LEU A 229 17.36 8.60 13.24
C LEU A 229 18.36 9.66 12.78
N ARG A 230 19.59 9.58 13.29
CA ARG A 230 20.69 10.47 12.88
C ARG A 230 21.16 10.16 11.47
N VAL A 231 21.45 11.19 10.68
CA VAL A 231 21.95 11.09 9.29
C VAL A 231 23.12 12.05 9.03
N ASP A 232 23.67 12.64 10.09
CA ASP A 232 24.88 13.47 10.10
C ASP A 232 26.18 12.67 10.22
N GLY A 233 27.30 13.38 10.21
CA GLY A 233 28.65 12.82 10.39
C GLY A 233 29.07 11.97 9.20
N ASP A 234 29.85 10.93 9.46
CA ASP A 234 30.39 10.02 8.44
C ASP A 234 29.42 8.88 8.10
N THR A 235 28.12 9.18 8.11
CA THR A 235 27.07 8.25 7.72
C THR A 235 27.17 7.92 6.22
N PRO A 236 27.31 6.64 5.83
CA PRO A 236 27.21 6.24 4.43
C PRO A 236 25.87 6.67 3.83
N GLY A 237 25.87 7.08 2.57
CA GLY A 237 24.66 7.56 1.90
C GLY A 237 24.11 8.92 2.39
N ARG A 238 24.87 9.70 3.18
CA ARG A 238 24.46 11.03 3.68
C ARG A 238 24.03 12.02 2.58
N VAL A 239 24.51 11.81 1.35
CA VAL A 239 24.15 12.60 0.17
C VAL A 239 22.64 12.63 -0.08
N ALA A 240 21.91 11.57 0.30
CA ALA A 240 20.45 11.50 0.14
C ALA A 240 19.67 12.48 1.04
N PHE A 241 20.31 13.09 2.04
CA PHE A 241 19.66 13.92 3.04
C PHE A 241 19.98 15.42 2.93
N ASN A 242 20.73 15.84 1.90
CA ASN A 242 20.99 17.26 1.61
C ASN A 242 21.45 18.08 2.83
N GLY A 243 22.35 17.51 3.65
CA GLY A 243 22.91 18.17 4.83
C GLY A 243 22.04 18.15 6.10
N ALA A 244 20.87 17.47 6.07
CA ALA A 244 20.09 17.27 7.29
C ALA A 244 20.88 16.45 8.34
N LYS A 245 20.62 16.71 9.63
CA LYS A 245 21.24 15.98 10.73
C LYS A 245 20.41 14.82 11.26
N ILE A 246 19.09 14.94 11.16
CA ILE A 246 18.12 13.97 11.65
C ILE A 246 17.10 13.77 10.54
N PHE A 247 16.80 12.51 10.22
CA PHE A 247 15.74 12.15 9.30
C PHE A 247 14.38 12.39 9.95
N GLN A 248 13.51 13.13 9.25
CA GLN A 248 12.19 13.50 9.73
C GLN A 248 11.18 13.47 8.58
N ASN A 249 9.91 13.22 8.91
CA ASN A 249 8.82 13.48 7.97
C ASN A 249 8.85 14.98 7.63
N PRO A 250 8.85 15.36 6.34
CA PRO A 250 9.02 16.75 5.91
C PRO A 250 7.96 17.71 6.47
N ASP A 251 6.73 17.25 6.71
CA ASP A 251 5.66 18.08 7.28
C ASP A 251 5.84 18.34 8.79
N PHE A 252 6.72 17.59 9.45
CA PHE A 252 7.03 17.69 10.88
C PHE A 252 8.37 18.36 11.16
N VAL A 253 9.14 18.75 10.13
CA VAL A 253 10.42 19.45 10.31
C VAL A 253 10.22 20.73 11.12
N GLY A 254 11.03 20.88 12.17
CA GLY A 254 10.98 22.04 13.09
C GLY A 254 9.81 22.04 14.08
N LYS A 255 8.97 20.99 14.12
CA LYS A 255 7.87 20.87 15.07
C LYS A 255 8.35 20.15 16.34
N THR A 256 8.72 20.92 17.36
CA THR A 256 9.32 20.37 18.59
C THR A 256 8.31 20.15 19.71
N THR A 257 7.24 20.95 19.77
CA THR A 257 6.21 20.86 20.82
C THR A 257 5.06 19.93 20.47
N TYR A 258 4.36 19.38 21.48
CA TYR A 258 3.15 18.57 21.29
C TYR A 258 2.12 19.27 20.40
N LYS A 259 1.79 20.53 20.71
CA LYS A 259 0.79 21.32 19.96
C LYS A 259 1.16 21.47 18.48
N GLN A 260 2.44 21.76 18.20
CA GLN A 260 2.93 21.88 16.82
C GLN A 260 2.84 20.55 16.06
N LYS A 261 3.24 19.44 16.70
CA LYS A 261 3.17 18.11 16.09
C LYS A 261 1.73 17.68 15.82
N ILE A 262 0.81 17.90 16.77
CA ILE A 262 -0.62 17.61 16.57
C ILE A 262 -1.20 18.45 15.42
N ALA A 263 -0.85 19.73 15.34
CA ALA A 263 -1.32 20.58 14.24
C ALA A 263 -0.81 20.08 12.88
N ALA A 264 0.47 19.72 12.79
CA ALA A 264 1.06 19.15 11.57
C ALA A 264 0.40 17.81 11.19
N GLY A 265 0.21 16.90 12.14
CA GLY A 265 -0.45 15.61 11.89
C GLY A 265 -1.90 15.76 11.44
N LYS A 266 -2.65 16.70 12.03
CA LYS A 266 -4.01 17.03 11.57
C LYS A 266 -4.02 17.57 10.15
N GLN A 267 -3.09 18.45 9.79
CA GLN A 267 -2.96 18.99 8.44
C GLN A 267 -2.61 17.89 7.42
N LEU A 268 -1.64 17.03 7.74
CA LEU A 268 -1.25 15.91 6.89
C LEU A 268 -2.43 14.96 6.64
N MET A 269 -3.08 14.46 7.70
CA MET A 269 -4.20 13.52 7.55
C MET A 269 -5.40 14.14 6.83
N THR A 270 -5.74 15.41 7.12
CA THR A 270 -6.81 16.11 6.41
C THR A 270 -6.48 16.22 4.92
N GLY A 271 -5.25 16.59 4.58
CA GLY A 271 -4.82 16.69 3.19
C GLY A 271 -4.82 15.34 2.46
N VAL A 272 -4.50 14.23 3.14
CA VAL A 272 -4.61 12.87 2.58
C VAL A 272 -6.07 12.51 2.32
N ILE A 273 -6.98 12.83 3.25
CA ILE A 273 -8.42 12.60 3.09
C ILE A 273 -8.96 13.40 1.89
N ASP A 274 -8.67 14.70 1.84
CA ASP A 274 -9.14 15.60 0.78
C ASP A 274 -8.62 15.17 -0.60
N ALA A 275 -7.34 14.80 -0.69
CA ALA A 275 -6.74 14.32 -1.94
C ALA A 275 -7.39 13.01 -2.42
N SER A 276 -7.72 12.10 -1.50
CA SER A 276 -8.40 10.85 -1.81
C SER A 276 -9.82 11.11 -2.33
N HIS A 277 -10.58 11.96 -1.65
CA HIS A 277 -11.95 12.33 -2.02
C HIS A 277 -12.01 13.08 -3.36
N ALA A 278 -11.05 13.96 -3.63
CA ALA A 278 -10.95 14.66 -4.91
C ALA A 278 -10.78 13.70 -6.10
N LEU A 279 -10.22 12.52 -5.87
CA LEU A 279 -10.03 11.44 -6.85
C LEU A 279 -11.13 10.36 -6.77
N GLY A 280 -12.20 10.61 -6.02
CA GLY A 280 -13.35 9.71 -5.90
C GLY A 280 -13.08 8.43 -5.09
N MET A 281 -12.01 8.41 -4.29
CA MET A 281 -11.74 7.31 -3.36
C MET A 281 -12.45 7.51 -2.03
N THR A 282 -12.74 6.42 -1.34
CA THR A 282 -13.19 6.45 0.07
C THR A 282 -12.01 6.38 1.02
N VAL A 283 -12.18 6.85 2.27
CA VAL A 283 -11.10 6.83 3.27
C VAL A 283 -11.54 6.14 4.56
N GLY A 284 -10.76 5.13 4.94
CA GLY A 284 -10.87 4.41 6.21
C GLY A 284 -9.79 4.81 7.20
N LEU A 285 -10.13 4.85 8.49
CA LEU A 285 -9.17 4.98 9.59
C LEU A 285 -9.05 3.64 10.34
N SER A 286 -7.85 3.05 10.38
CA SER A 286 -7.53 1.85 11.16
C SER A 286 -6.81 2.22 12.44
N THR A 287 -7.30 1.71 13.57
CA THR A 287 -6.59 1.80 14.85
C THR A 287 -6.98 0.70 15.83
N SER A 288 -6.05 0.29 16.69
CA SER A 288 -6.34 -0.57 17.84
C SER A 288 -7.09 0.26 18.88
N VAL A 289 -8.30 -0.15 19.24
CA VAL A 289 -9.16 0.66 20.13
C VAL A 289 -8.85 0.45 21.61
N LEU A 290 -8.12 -0.61 21.98
CA LEU A 290 -7.76 -0.90 23.36
C LEU A 290 -6.34 -0.43 23.74
N GLU A 291 -5.72 0.39 22.88
CA GLU A 291 -4.40 0.97 23.14
C GLU A 291 -4.52 2.49 23.33
N PHE A 292 -3.90 2.99 24.40
CA PHE A 292 -3.89 4.40 24.79
C PHE A 292 -2.48 4.87 25.16
N PRO A 293 -2.15 6.15 24.98
CA PRO A 293 -0.92 6.72 25.52
C PRO A 293 -0.80 6.51 27.04
N LYS A 294 0.43 6.33 27.54
CA LYS A 294 0.71 5.99 28.94
C LYS A 294 0.15 6.98 29.96
N GLU A 295 0.03 8.25 29.59
CA GLU A 295 -0.52 9.28 30.48
C GLU A 295 -1.94 8.96 30.96
N PHE A 296 -2.73 8.19 30.19
CA PHE A 296 -4.09 7.82 30.56
C PHE A 296 -4.19 6.74 31.65
N ALA A 297 -3.07 6.21 32.16
CA ALA A 297 -3.08 5.20 33.23
C ALA A 297 -3.82 5.68 34.49
N SER A 298 -3.69 6.97 34.80
CA SER A 298 -4.40 7.60 35.92
C SER A 298 -5.92 7.69 35.71
N ALA A 299 -6.37 7.75 34.46
CA ALA A 299 -7.79 7.79 34.10
C ALA A 299 -8.40 6.40 33.85
N LEU A 300 -7.56 5.36 33.76
CA LEU A 300 -7.95 3.95 33.64
C LEU A 300 -7.23 3.11 34.72
N PRO A 301 -7.69 3.16 35.98
CA PRO A 301 -7.13 2.32 37.04
C PRO A 301 -7.20 0.84 36.66
N GLY A 302 -6.15 0.07 36.98
CA GLY A 302 -6.03 -1.35 36.61
C GLY A 302 -5.43 -1.60 35.21
N SER A 303 -5.15 -0.54 34.43
CA SER A 303 -4.49 -0.66 33.13
C SER A 303 -3.10 -1.27 33.21
N ALA A 304 -2.69 -1.93 32.12
CA ALA A 304 -1.39 -2.58 31.98
C ALA A 304 -0.66 -2.09 30.72
N LYS A 305 0.67 -2.26 30.68
CA LYS A 305 1.45 -2.02 29.46
C LYS A 305 1.04 -3.05 28.41
N VAL A 306 0.79 -2.60 27.19
CA VAL A 306 0.50 -3.51 26.07
C VAL A 306 1.80 -4.17 25.61
N HIS A 307 1.75 -5.46 25.30
CA HIS A 307 2.84 -6.18 24.66
C HIS A 307 2.97 -5.72 23.20
N GLN A 308 3.86 -4.75 22.98
CA GLN A 308 4.18 -4.17 21.69
C GLN A 308 5.61 -3.63 21.69
N LEU A 309 6.15 -3.32 20.50
CA LEU A 309 7.47 -2.72 20.37
C LEU A 309 7.58 -1.43 21.21
N LYS A 310 8.66 -1.35 22.02
CA LYS A 310 8.95 -0.27 22.98
C LYS A 310 7.88 -0.01 24.06
N SER A 311 6.84 -0.86 24.14
CA SER A 311 5.74 -0.77 25.12
C SER A 311 5.23 0.67 25.30
N LEU A 312 4.93 1.38 24.21
CA LEU A 312 4.57 2.82 24.21
C LEU A 312 3.15 3.13 24.70
N THR A 313 2.31 2.11 24.86
CA THR A 313 0.90 2.26 25.22
C THR A 313 0.56 1.48 26.48
N ILE A 314 -0.59 1.83 27.03
CA ILE A 314 -1.34 1.04 27.99
C ILE A 314 -2.62 0.52 27.35
N GLY A 315 -3.18 -0.53 27.92
CA GLY A 315 -4.50 -1.04 27.61
C GLY A 315 -5.19 -1.53 28.88
N PRO A 316 -6.42 -2.06 28.76
CA PRO A 316 -7.08 -2.72 29.88
C PRO A 316 -6.20 -3.85 30.43
N GLY A 317 -5.95 -3.84 31.75
CA GLY A 317 -5.19 -4.90 32.41
C GLY A 317 -6.10 -6.04 32.91
N PRO A 318 -5.54 -7.04 33.60
CA PRO A 318 -6.28 -8.22 34.06
C PRO A 318 -7.48 -7.93 34.99
N THR A 319 -7.49 -6.74 35.61
CA THR A 319 -8.57 -6.32 36.52
C THR A 319 -9.65 -5.48 35.84
N ASN A 320 -9.38 -4.94 34.65
CA ASN A 320 -10.38 -4.24 33.85
C ASN A 320 -11.24 -5.27 33.12
N LYS A 321 -12.50 -5.41 33.52
CA LYS A 321 -13.43 -6.32 32.86
C LYS A 321 -13.82 -5.78 31.48
N PRO A 322 -14.17 -6.66 30.52
CA PRO A 322 -14.64 -6.22 29.19
C PRO A 322 -15.95 -5.39 29.23
N ASP A 323 -16.72 -5.43 30.30
CA ASP A 323 -17.94 -4.62 30.50
C ASP A 323 -17.71 -3.36 31.35
N ASP A 324 -16.45 -3.03 31.68
CA ASP A 324 -16.09 -1.84 32.42
C ASP A 324 -16.51 -0.57 31.65
N PRO A 325 -17.42 0.26 32.19
CA PRO A 325 -17.89 1.47 31.52
C PRO A 325 -16.78 2.49 31.31
N ILE A 326 -15.73 2.50 32.15
CA ILE A 326 -14.58 3.41 32.00
C ILE A 326 -13.83 3.09 30.70
N VAL A 327 -13.65 1.81 30.39
CA VAL A 327 -13.00 1.36 29.14
C VAL A 327 -13.85 1.79 27.95
N ALA A 328 -15.15 1.53 27.98
CA ALA A 328 -16.07 1.92 26.90
C ALA A 328 -16.08 3.45 26.68
N ASP A 329 -16.12 4.25 27.75
CA ASP A 329 -16.13 5.71 27.69
C ASP A 329 -14.82 6.28 27.12
N LEU A 330 -13.67 5.72 27.49
CA LEU A 330 -12.37 6.15 26.97
C LEU A 330 -12.26 5.85 25.46
N ILE A 331 -12.70 4.66 25.03
CA ILE A 331 -12.75 4.31 23.60
C ILE A 331 -13.69 5.22 22.85
N ALA A 332 -14.90 5.44 23.38
CA ALA A 332 -15.87 6.32 22.78
C ALA A 332 -15.31 7.74 22.65
N THR A 333 -14.66 8.26 23.69
CA THR A 333 -13.98 9.57 23.69
C THR A 333 -12.97 9.67 22.56
N ARG A 334 -12.10 8.66 22.40
CA ARG A 334 -11.08 8.63 21.35
C ARG A 334 -11.68 8.53 19.94
N ILE A 335 -12.69 7.66 19.74
CA ILE A 335 -13.39 7.54 18.45
C ILE A 335 -14.09 8.86 18.09
N ARG A 336 -14.78 9.49 19.05
CA ARG A 336 -15.41 10.80 18.85
C ARG A 336 -14.40 11.87 18.51
N ALA A 337 -13.22 11.86 19.13
CA ALA A 337 -12.14 12.79 18.79
C ALA A 337 -11.69 12.64 17.33
N PHE A 338 -11.53 11.41 16.82
CA PHE A 338 -11.21 11.17 15.42
C PHE A 338 -12.33 11.62 14.47
N LEU A 339 -13.58 11.21 14.72
CA LEU A 339 -14.71 11.58 13.86
C LEU A 339 -14.97 13.10 13.83
N THR A 340 -14.67 13.79 14.93
CA THR A 340 -14.77 15.25 15.01
C THR A 340 -13.61 15.94 14.30
N THR A 341 -12.39 15.43 14.49
CA THR A 341 -11.19 15.99 13.84
C THR A 341 -11.21 15.77 12.32
N TYR A 342 -11.76 14.64 11.88
CA TYR A 342 -11.76 14.20 10.48
C TYR A 342 -13.19 13.86 9.99
N PRO A 343 -14.02 14.86 9.69
CA PRO A 343 -15.40 14.62 9.24
C PRO A 343 -15.49 13.90 7.88
N GLY A 344 -14.40 13.91 7.10
CA GLY A 344 -14.27 13.19 5.83
C GLY A 344 -14.02 11.68 5.95
N LEU A 345 -13.93 11.10 7.15
CA LEU A 345 -13.81 9.64 7.26
C LEU A 345 -15.10 8.94 6.79
N ASP A 346 -14.94 7.92 5.95
CA ASP A 346 -16.02 7.10 5.41
C ASP A 346 -16.17 5.78 6.17
N ALA A 347 -15.06 5.27 6.72
CA ALA A 347 -15.02 4.00 7.43
C ALA A 347 -14.12 4.06 8.68
N LEU A 348 -14.48 3.31 9.72
CA LEU A 348 -13.70 3.07 10.92
C LEU A 348 -13.35 1.58 10.98
N TYR A 349 -12.05 1.29 10.96
CA TYR A 349 -11.49 -0.05 11.08
C TYR A 349 -10.98 -0.23 12.51
N VAL A 350 -11.56 -1.17 13.25
CA VAL A 350 -11.21 -1.44 14.64
C VAL A 350 -10.67 -2.84 14.80
N SER A 351 -9.64 -3.00 15.62
CA SER A 351 -9.13 -4.30 16.05
C SER A 351 -9.00 -4.32 17.57
N VAL A 352 -8.95 -5.53 18.13
CA VAL A 352 -8.31 -5.75 19.42
C VAL A 352 -6.78 -5.79 19.25
N PRO A 353 -6.00 -5.58 20.32
CA PRO A 353 -4.56 -5.81 20.30
C PRO A 353 -4.25 -7.26 19.91
N GLU A 354 -3.04 -7.49 19.38
CA GLU A 354 -2.61 -8.83 18.96
C GLU A 354 -2.65 -9.86 20.09
N PHE A 355 -2.38 -9.42 21.32
CA PHE A 355 -2.43 -10.23 22.54
C PHE A 355 -3.39 -9.59 23.55
N PRO A 356 -4.71 -9.87 23.48
CA PRO A 356 -5.66 -9.33 24.44
C PRO A 356 -5.50 -10.04 25.80
N GLU A 357 -5.25 -9.28 26.86
CA GLU A 357 -5.13 -9.78 28.25
C GLU A 357 -6.48 -10.16 28.89
N TRP A 358 -7.49 -10.50 28.07
CA TRP A 358 -8.87 -10.76 28.49
C TRP A 358 -9.29 -12.22 28.35
N ASN A 359 -8.36 -13.12 28.07
CA ASN A 359 -8.62 -14.53 27.77
C ASN A 359 -9.46 -15.26 28.85
N ALA A 360 -9.34 -14.83 30.12
CA ALA A 360 -10.11 -15.39 31.23
C ALA A 360 -11.64 -15.20 31.10
N HIS A 361 -12.09 -14.22 30.30
CA HIS A 361 -13.51 -13.91 30.11
C HIS A 361 -14.15 -14.61 28.90
N ALA A 362 -13.41 -15.50 28.22
CA ALA A 362 -13.85 -16.09 26.95
C ALA A 362 -15.17 -16.88 27.07
N GLU A 363 -15.38 -17.65 28.15
CA GLU A 363 -16.62 -18.42 28.35
C GLU A 363 -17.84 -17.50 28.51
N ALA A 364 -17.74 -16.47 29.37
CA ALA A 364 -18.84 -15.52 29.57
C ALA A 364 -19.16 -14.76 28.27
N ALA A 365 -18.13 -14.33 27.53
CA ALA A 365 -18.27 -13.67 26.24
C ALA A 365 -18.90 -14.59 25.18
N TRP A 366 -18.54 -15.88 25.17
CA TRP A 366 -19.16 -16.87 24.28
C TRP A 366 -20.65 -17.02 24.56
N GLN A 367 -21.05 -17.14 25.83
CA GLN A 367 -22.47 -17.22 26.21
C GLN A 367 -23.24 -15.96 25.85
N GLU A 368 -22.62 -14.78 25.97
CA GLU A 368 -23.21 -13.52 25.53
C GLU A 368 -23.44 -13.47 24.02
N LEU A 369 -22.42 -13.82 23.21
CA LEU A 369 -22.55 -13.87 21.76
C LEU A 369 -23.66 -14.85 21.34
N ASN A 370 -23.74 -16.02 22.00
CA ASN A 370 -24.78 -17.01 21.71
C ASN A 370 -26.20 -16.54 22.07
N ARG A 371 -26.36 -15.83 23.20
CA ARG A 371 -27.64 -15.20 23.55
C ARG A 371 -28.04 -14.11 22.56
N ARG A 372 -27.06 -13.33 22.09
CA ARG A 372 -27.29 -12.26 21.12
C ARG A 372 -27.74 -12.81 19.77
N LYS A 373 -27.05 -13.83 19.26
CA LYS A 373 -27.41 -14.56 18.03
C LYS A 373 -27.03 -16.02 18.17
N ASN A 374 -27.98 -16.92 17.92
CA ASN A 374 -27.75 -18.36 18.01
C ASN A 374 -26.55 -18.81 17.16
N LEU A 375 -25.52 -19.35 17.83
CA LEU A 375 -24.28 -19.81 17.20
C LEU A 375 -24.38 -21.27 16.72
N GLY A 376 -25.53 -21.94 16.89
CA GLY A 376 -25.73 -23.34 16.50
C GLY A 376 -24.90 -24.31 17.34
N ASP A 377 -24.44 -25.42 16.74
CA ASP A 377 -23.71 -26.49 17.44
C ASP A 377 -22.20 -26.19 17.65
N HIS A 378 -21.80 -24.95 17.40
CA HIS A 378 -20.45 -24.48 17.68
C HIS A 378 -20.25 -24.32 19.19
N THR A 379 -19.05 -24.61 19.66
CA THR A 379 -18.65 -24.42 21.06
C THR A 379 -17.30 -23.73 21.13
N LEU A 380 -17.04 -22.98 22.21
CA LEU A 380 -15.74 -22.36 22.43
C LEU A 380 -14.61 -23.40 22.39
N ALA A 381 -14.82 -24.58 22.98
CA ALA A 381 -13.86 -25.68 22.97
C ALA A 381 -13.49 -26.14 21.54
N LYS A 382 -14.46 -26.26 20.62
CA LYS A 382 -14.21 -26.61 19.22
C LYS A 382 -13.39 -25.52 18.50
N LEU A 383 -13.69 -24.25 18.77
CA LEU A 383 -12.94 -23.13 18.20
C LEU A 383 -11.50 -23.10 18.71
N VAL A 384 -11.29 -23.31 20.02
CA VAL A 384 -9.96 -23.43 20.63
C VAL A 384 -9.19 -24.59 20.01
N ALA A 385 -9.80 -25.77 19.88
CA ALA A 385 -9.16 -26.91 19.25
C ALA A 385 -8.71 -26.60 17.80
N SER A 386 -9.58 -25.96 17.00
CA SER A 386 -9.25 -25.52 15.64
C SER A 386 -8.11 -24.50 15.60
N ALA A 387 -8.13 -23.51 16.49
CA ALA A 387 -7.08 -22.49 16.57
C ALA A 387 -5.73 -23.07 17.02
N ARG A 388 -5.73 -24.09 17.88
CA ARG A 388 -4.51 -24.80 18.30
C ARG A 388 -3.91 -25.62 17.15
N SER A 389 -4.74 -26.27 16.33
CA SER A 389 -4.30 -27.23 15.32
C SER A 389 -4.01 -26.65 13.92
N ARG A 390 -4.37 -25.38 13.66
CA ARG A 390 -4.13 -24.73 12.35
C ARG A 390 -2.64 -24.51 12.07
N LYS A 391 -2.29 -24.36 10.80
CA LYS A 391 -0.91 -24.16 10.33
C LYS A 391 -0.54 -22.68 10.13
N LEU A 392 -0.91 -21.84 11.09
CA LEU A 392 -0.58 -20.41 11.10
C LEU A 392 0.53 -20.11 12.11
N ILE A 393 1.16 -18.94 12.00
CA ILE A 393 2.08 -18.45 13.04
C ILE A 393 1.38 -18.40 14.43
N ALA A 394 0.10 -18.04 14.46
CA ALA A 394 -0.73 -18.09 15.67
C ALA A 394 -1.39 -19.48 15.84
N SER A 395 -0.60 -20.50 16.19
CA SER A 395 -1.06 -21.88 16.48
C SER A 395 -0.61 -22.33 17.88
N GLY A 396 -0.98 -23.54 18.30
CA GLY A 396 -0.71 -24.03 19.65
C GLY A 396 -1.29 -23.11 20.73
N ASP A 397 -0.49 -22.83 21.77
CA ASP A 397 -0.92 -21.96 22.88
C ASP A 397 -1.16 -20.51 22.43
N ARG A 398 -0.38 -20.03 21.44
CA ARG A 398 -0.62 -18.72 20.82
C ARG A 398 -1.96 -18.71 20.07
N GLY A 399 -2.31 -19.80 19.40
CA GLY A 399 -3.60 -19.98 18.74
C GLY A 399 -4.77 -19.93 19.72
N GLU A 400 -4.65 -20.64 20.85
CA GLU A 400 -5.65 -20.60 21.92
C GLU A 400 -5.83 -19.21 22.53
N ALA A 401 -4.73 -18.52 22.84
CA ALA A 401 -4.77 -17.15 23.34
C ALA A 401 -5.44 -16.20 22.32
N SER A 402 -5.09 -16.32 21.03
CA SER A 402 -5.65 -15.53 19.95
C SER A 402 -7.18 -15.66 19.85
N ILE A 403 -7.71 -16.88 19.82
CA ILE A 403 -9.15 -17.09 19.68
C ILE A 403 -9.92 -16.68 20.94
N LYS A 404 -9.40 -16.96 22.14
CA LYS A 404 -10.04 -16.53 23.40
C LYS A 404 -10.13 -15.01 23.47
N GLY A 405 -9.04 -14.32 23.16
CA GLY A 405 -9.01 -12.85 23.12
C GLY A 405 -9.95 -12.27 22.06
N ASN A 406 -10.02 -12.90 20.88
CA ASN A 406 -10.94 -12.49 19.81
C ASN A 406 -12.41 -12.68 20.18
N VAL A 407 -12.79 -13.78 20.83
CA VAL A 407 -14.17 -14.00 21.30
C VAL A 407 -14.60 -12.89 22.27
N VAL A 408 -13.74 -12.54 23.22
CA VAL A 408 -14.01 -11.44 24.15
C VAL A 408 -14.07 -10.09 23.42
N GLY A 409 -13.15 -9.86 22.50
CA GLY A 409 -13.13 -8.67 21.64
C GLY A 409 -14.40 -8.50 20.81
N MET A 410 -14.93 -9.58 20.24
CA MET A 410 -16.18 -9.54 19.46
C MET A 410 -17.38 -9.22 20.34
N ALA A 411 -17.52 -9.88 21.50
CA ALA A 411 -18.59 -9.56 22.45
C ALA A 411 -18.54 -8.08 22.86
N PHE A 412 -17.33 -7.59 23.16
CA PHE A 412 -17.08 -6.18 23.45
C PHE A 412 -17.51 -5.25 22.31
N PHE A 413 -17.12 -5.56 21.07
CA PHE A 413 -17.51 -4.75 19.90
C PHE A 413 -19.01 -4.77 19.64
N CYS A 414 -19.69 -5.90 19.86
CA CYS A 414 -21.16 -5.96 19.76
C CYS A 414 -21.81 -4.97 20.73
N ARG A 415 -21.42 -4.99 22.01
CA ARG A 415 -21.93 -4.00 23.00
C ARG A 415 -21.66 -2.56 22.59
N LEU A 416 -20.46 -2.28 22.09
CA LEU A 416 -20.02 -0.92 21.79
C LEU A 416 -20.66 -0.34 20.52
N PHE A 417 -20.95 -1.17 19.51
CA PHE A 417 -21.30 -0.68 18.17
C PHE A 417 -22.70 -1.04 17.66
N ASP A 418 -23.40 -1.99 18.29
CA ASP A 418 -24.69 -2.47 17.75
C ASP A 418 -25.78 -1.41 17.69
N ASP A 419 -25.80 -0.46 18.64
CA ASP A 419 -26.78 0.63 18.61
C ASP A 419 -26.48 1.67 17.51
N GLY A 420 -25.29 1.57 16.89
CA GLY A 420 -24.81 2.42 15.82
C GLY A 420 -24.59 3.89 16.18
N LYS A 421 -24.81 4.31 17.43
CA LYS A 421 -24.72 5.72 17.85
C LYS A 421 -23.30 6.24 17.79
N LEU A 422 -22.31 5.42 18.19
CA LEU A 422 -20.90 5.80 18.21
C LEU A 422 -20.34 6.10 16.80
N LEU A 423 -20.95 5.52 15.77
CA LEU A 423 -20.53 5.65 14.37
C LEU A 423 -21.16 6.86 13.66
N LYS A 424 -22.11 7.57 14.30
CA LYS A 424 -22.73 8.77 13.72
C LYS A 424 -21.79 9.96 13.81
N LYS A 425 -21.50 10.60 12.69
CA LYS A 425 -20.78 11.89 12.62
C LYS A 425 -21.70 13.04 13.05
N ALA A 426 -21.11 14.21 13.31
CA ALA A 426 -21.86 15.41 13.70
C ALA A 426 -22.90 15.84 12.64
N ASN A 427 -22.65 15.55 11.36
CA ASN A 427 -23.57 15.82 10.26
C ASN A 427 -24.67 14.74 10.07
N GLY A 428 -24.82 13.80 11.01
CA GLY A 428 -25.80 12.73 10.97
C GLY A 428 -25.44 11.53 10.08
N LYS A 429 -24.45 11.64 9.18
CA LYS A 429 -23.97 10.50 8.38
C LYS A 429 -23.26 9.48 9.26
N LYS A 430 -23.46 8.20 9.00
CA LYS A 430 -22.80 7.09 9.70
C LYS A 430 -21.53 6.67 8.96
N VAL A 431 -20.44 6.38 9.68
CA VAL A 431 -19.26 5.72 9.09
C VAL A 431 -19.48 4.21 9.01
N GLU A 432 -18.95 3.58 7.96
CA GLU A 432 -18.87 2.12 7.85
C GLU A 432 -18.02 1.58 9.01
N LEU A 433 -18.50 0.54 9.70
CA LEU A 433 -17.69 -0.18 10.67
C LEU A 433 -17.05 -1.39 10.00
N VAL A 434 -15.74 -1.53 10.14
CA VAL A 434 -14.99 -2.69 9.67
C VAL A 434 -14.23 -3.32 10.83
N ILE A 435 -14.51 -4.60 11.11
CA ILE A 435 -13.75 -5.36 12.10
C ILE A 435 -12.49 -5.91 11.44
N ARG A 436 -11.34 -5.50 11.96
CA ARG A 436 -10.03 -5.89 11.43
C ARG A 436 -9.47 -7.08 12.20
N GLN A 437 -8.96 -8.05 11.45
CA GLN A 437 -8.27 -9.26 11.93
C GLN A 437 -9.12 -10.13 12.89
N PRO A 438 -10.40 -10.44 12.58
CA PRO A 438 -11.07 -11.50 13.33
C PRO A 438 -10.29 -12.80 13.16
N ASP A 439 -10.13 -13.54 14.25
CA ASP A 439 -9.42 -14.83 14.23
C ASP A 439 -10.08 -15.79 13.22
N PRO A 440 -9.31 -16.45 12.31
CA PRO A 440 -9.86 -17.38 11.32
C PRO A 440 -10.74 -18.51 11.87
N ALA A 441 -10.58 -18.92 13.13
CA ALA A 441 -11.46 -19.92 13.75
C ALA A 441 -12.92 -19.41 13.88
N LEU A 442 -13.14 -18.09 13.90
CA LEU A 442 -14.49 -17.49 13.90
C LEU A 442 -15.13 -17.45 12.52
N PHE A 443 -14.40 -17.69 11.43
CA PHE A 443 -14.91 -17.55 10.07
C PHE A 443 -16.22 -18.31 9.82
N PRO A 444 -16.41 -19.59 10.21
CA PRO A 444 -17.65 -20.32 9.98
C PRO A 444 -18.92 -19.68 10.55
N ILE A 445 -18.78 -18.82 11.56
CA ILE A 445 -19.87 -18.16 12.27
C ILE A 445 -19.74 -16.62 12.26
N LEU A 446 -18.91 -16.08 11.37
CA LEU A 446 -18.52 -14.67 11.39
C LEU A 446 -19.72 -13.73 11.26
N ASP A 447 -20.74 -14.09 10.48
CA ASP A 447 -21.99 -13.35 10.29
C ASP A 447 -22.80 -13.15 11.58
N ARG A 448 -22.52 -13.96 12.61
CA ARG A 448 -23.27 -13.97 13.87
C ARG A 448 -22.50 -13.32 15.02
N VAL A 449 -21.17 -13.35 14.97
CA VAL A 449 -20.30 -12.82 16.04
C VAL A 449 -19.84 -11.38 15.82
N VAL A 450 -19.92 -10.85 14.60
CA VAL A 450 -19.59 -9.43 14.35
C VAL A 450 -20.74 -8.48 14.74
N PRO A 451 -20.44 -7.19 15.01
CA PRO A 451 -21.48 -6.17 15.21
C PRO A 451 -22.41 -6.07 14.00
N THR A 452 -23.65 -5.65 14.25
CA THR A 452 -24.68 -5.61 13.22
C THR A 452 -24.32 -4.66 12.08
N GLY A 453 -24.25 -5.19 10.85
CA GLY A 453 -23.92 -4.42 9.66
C GLY A 453 -22.44 -4.09 9.49
N ALA A 454 -21.55 -4.67 10.31
CA ALA A 454 -20.10 -4.51 10.13
C ALA A 454 -19.57 -5.36 8.97
N SER A 455 -18.63 -4.78 8.22
CA SER A 455 -17.77 -5.50 7.28
C SER A 455 -16.54 -6.07 8.00
N THR A 456 -15.72 -6.89 7.33
CA THR A 456 -14.45 -7.37 7.89
C THR A 456 -13.25 -7.14 6.97
N LEU A 457 -12.11 -6.85 7.59
CA LEU A 457 -10.80 -6.83 6.93
C LEU A 457 -9.91 -7.89 7.57
N ASN A 458 -9.64 -8.97 6.84
CA ASN A 458 -9.17 -10.22 7.43
C ASN A 458 -7.67 -10.38 7.25
N PHE A 459 -6.97 -10.56 8.37
CA PHE A 459 -5.56 -10.95 8.42
C PHE A 459 -5.52 -12.41 8.83
N VAL A 460 -5.01 -13.27 7.95
CA VAL A 460 -4.90 -14.71 8.20
C VAL A 460 -3.52 -15.04 8.72
N ASP A 461 -2.46 -14.55 8.06
CA ASP A 461 -1.08 -14.69 8.51
C ASP A 461 -0.27 -13.47 8.02
N TYR A 462 0.99 -13.37 8.45
CA TYR A 462 1.85 -12.21 8.17
C TYR A 462 2.15 -12.05 6.68
N THR A 463 2.55 -13.12 6.00
CA THR A 463 3.05 -13.05 4.61
C THR A 463 2.08 -13.66 3.61
N ALA A 464 2.11 -13.19 2.36
CA ALA A 464 1.28 -13.73 1.29
C ALA A 464 1.52 -15.24 1.07
N ARG A 465 2.77 -15.71 1.19
CA ARG A 465 3.13 -17.14 1.11
C ARG A 465 2.36 -17.97 2.13
N ARG A 466 2.40 -17.57 3.41
CA ARG A 466 1.74 -18.30 4.50
C ARG A 466 0.23 -18.37 4.33
N ILE A 467 -0.38 -17.29 3.85
CA ILE A 467 -1.81 -17.28 3.54
C ILE A 467 -2.10 -18.21 2.35
N ALA A 468 -1.28 -18.19 1.30
CA ALA A 468 -1.44 -19.08 0.14
C ALA A 468 -1.30 -20.57 0.54
N ASP A 469 -0.39 -20.89 1.46
CA ASP A 469 -0.21 -22.24 2.04
C ASP A 469 -1.39 -22.67 2.92
N SER A 470 -2.20 -21.72 3.41
CA SER A 470 -3.37 -21.95 4.28
C SER A 470 -4.68 -21.45 3.67
N LYS A 471 -4.76 -21.40 2.34
CA LYS A 471 -5.87 -20.77 1.60
C LYS A 471 -7.23 -21.44 1.84
N GLU A 472 -7.25 -22.68 2.29
CA GLU A 472 -8.45 -23.39 2.71
C GLU A 472 -9.20 -22.68 3.83
N LEU A 473 -8.49 -21.92 4.68
CA LEU A 473 -9.13 -21.09 5.70
C LEU A 473 -9.99 -19.98 5.08
N LEU A 474 -9.65 -19.48 3.90
CA LEU A 474 -10.42 -18.43 3.23
C LEU A 474 -11.83 -18.91 2.86
N ALA A 475 -11.99 -20.21 2.56
CA ALA A 475 -13.27 -20.82 2.21
C ALA A 475 -14.24 -20.93 3.41
N LEU A 476 -13.72 -20.83 4.64
CA LEU A 476 -14.54 -20.85 5.86
C LEU A 476 -15.32 -19.54 6.06
N LEU A 477 -14.89 -18.44 5.43
CA LEU A 477 -15.54 -17.14 5.61
C LEU A 477 -16.84 -17.07 4.78
N PRO A 478 -18.00 -16.71 5.39
CA PRO A 478 -19.28 -16.62 4.70
C PRO A 478 -19.39 -15.30 3.90
N ALA A 479 -18.61 -15.17 2.82
CA ALA A 479 -18.47 -13.91 2.06
C ALA A 479 -19.78 -13.41 1.44
N LYS A 480 -20.76 -14.30 1.24
CA LYS A 480 -22.12 -13.96 0.80
C LYS A 480 -22.96 -13.24 1.87
N LYS A 481 -22.59 -13.36 3.15
CA LYS A 481 -23.32 -12.79 4.29
C LYS A 481 -22.57 -11.64 4.96
N VAL A 482 -21.24 -11.66 4.91
CA VAL A 482 -20.36 -10.64 5.47
C VAL A 482 -19.51 -10.07 4.36
N LYS A 483 -19.64 -8.76 4.11
CA LYS A 483 -18.74 -8.06 3.20
C LYS A 483 -17.32 -8.13 3.77
N ALA A 484 -16.44 -8.84 3.07
CA ALA A 484 -15.12 -9.19 3.55
C ALA A 484 -14.04 -8.85 2.53
N SER A 485 -12.95 -8.27 3.01
CA SER A 485 -11.72 -8.08 2.23
C SER A 485 -10.55 -8.80 2.87
N LEU A 486 -9.60 -9.25 2.06
CA LEU A 486 -8.37 -9.91 2.53
C LEU A 486 -7.23 -8.87 2.65
N ILE A 487 -6.45 -8.94 3.73
CA ILE A 487 -5.16 -8.23 3.80
C ILE A 487 -4.14 -8.97 2.93
N MET A 488 -3.65 -8.28 1.89
CA MET A 488 -2.63 -8.76 0.98
C MET A 488 -1.29 -8.11 1.33
N THR A 489 -0.40 -8.87 1.99
CA THR A 489 0.95 -8.40 2.33
C THR A 489 1.85 -8.44 1.10
N LEU A 490 2.25 -7.27 0.61
CA LEU A 490 3.11 -7.14 -0.57
C LEU A 490 4.60 -7.20 -0.21
N ALA A 491 4.97 -6.62 0.94
CA ALA A 491 6.30 -6.67 1.55
C ALA A 491 6.15 -6.62 3.08
N ASP A 492 6.82 -7.50 3.82
CA ASP A 492 6.68 -7.59 5.28
C ASP A 492 7.94 -7.08 5.99
N ASP A 493 7.76 -6.31 7.04
CA ASP A 493 8.84 -5.84 7.90
C ASP A 493 9.58 -6.99 8.57
N ASN A 494 8.91 -8.10 8.89
CA ASN A 494 9.56 -9.29 9.45
C ASN A 494 10.43 -10.01 8.42
N VAL A 495 10.12 -10.01 7.12
CA VAL A 495 11.07 -10.52 6.12
C VAL A 495 12.31 -9.63 6.11
N GLY A 496 12.11 -8.31 6.21
CA GLY A 496 13.15 -7.35 6.57
C GLY A 496 13.30 -6.20 5.58
N VAL A 497 14.44 -5.53 5.68
CA VAL A 497 14.79 -4.36 4.85
C VAL A 497 15.24 -4.69 3.42
N LEU A 498 15.46 -5.96 3.11
CA LEU A 498 15.83 -6.41 1.77
C LEU A 498 14.68 -6.22 0.77
N ALA A 499 15.01 -6.15 -0.51
CA ALA A 499 14.03 -6.07 -1.59
C ALA A 499 13.07 -7.26 -1.54
N GLN A 500 11.77 -7.02 -1.76
CA GLN A 500 10.74 -8.06 -1.67
C GLN A 500 9.77 -7.98 -2.84
N SER A 501 9.34 -9.15 -3.32
CA SER A 501 8.18 -9.30 -4.22
C SER A 501 7.44 -10.58 -3.86
N THR A 502 6.11 -10.58 -4.00
CA THR A 502 5.25 -11.73 -3.66
C THR A 502 4.14 -11.97 -4.68
N THR A 503 4.31 -11.49 -5.92
CA THR A 503 3.26 -11.50 -6.96
C THR A 503 2.68 -12.89 -7.22
N GLN A 504 3.47 -13.97 -7.17
CA GLN A 504 3.00 -15.35 -7.33
C GLN A 504 2.01 -15.75 -6.24
N HIS A 505 2.29 -15.41 -4.99
CA HIS A 505 1.39 -15.69 -3.88
C HIS A 505 0.16 -14.77 -3.92
N ILE A 506 0.35 -13.49 -4.29
CA ILE A 506 -0.76 -12.56 -4.51
C ILE A 506 -1.68 -13.02 -5.64
N ASP A 507 -1.15 -13.61 -6.71
CA ASP A 507 -1.95 -14.17 -7.81
C ASP A 507 -2.82 -15.33 -7.31
N THR A 508 -2.21 -16.26 -6.56
CA THR A 508 -2.93 -17.37 -5.91
C THR A 508 -4.07 -16.86 -5.02
N LEU A 509 -3.80 -15.85 -4.19
CA LEU A 509 -4.80 -15.29 -3.29
C LEU A 509 -5.91 -14.53 -4.02
N THR A 510 -5.55 -13.78 -5.07
CA THR A 510 -6.50 -13.02 -5.91
C THR A 510 -7.51 -13.96 -6.56
N GLN A 511 -7.03 -15.07 -7.14
CA GLN A 511 -7.88 -16.09 -7.74
C GLN A 511 -8.80 -16.74 -6.70
N GLU A 512 -8.28 -17.06 -5.51
CA GLU A 512 -9.07 -17.72 -4.45
C GLU A 512 -10.16 -16.79 -3.90
N ILE A 513 -9.85 -15.53 -3.58
CA ILE A 513 -10.86 -14.60 -3.02
C ILE A 513 -11.96 -14.27 -4.03
N ARG A 514 -11.62 -14.20 -5.34
CA ARG A 514 -12.58 -14.04 -6.43
C ARG A 514 -13.52 -15.23 -6.50
N LYS A 515 -12.96 -16.44 -6.56
CA LYS A 515 -13.74 -17.70 -6.58
C LYS A 515 -14.68 -17.82 -5.38
N LEU A 516 -14.23 -17.39 -4.20
CA LEU A 516 -15.01 -17.45 -2.96
C LEU A 516 -16.00 -16.29 -2.79
N GLY A 517 -16.03 -15.32 -3.72
CA GLY A 517 -16.98 -14.20 -3.70
C GLY A 517 -16.68 -13.15 -2.62
N TRP A 518 -15.42 -12.99 -2.24
CA TRP A 518 -14.99 -11.89 -1.37
C TRP A 518 -15.13 -10.55 -2.09
N ASP A 519 -15.28 -9.47 -1.33
CA ASP A 519 -15.50 -8.14 -1.89
C ASP A 519 -14.22 -7.50 -2.46
N GLY A 520 -13.05 -7.90 -1.97
CA GLY A 520 -11.76 -7.43 -2.48
C GLY A 520 -10.62 -7.55 -1.47
N PHE A 521 -9.72 -6.56 -1.45
CA PHE A 521 -8.49 -6.62 -0.66
C PHE A 521 -8.08 -5.25 -0.08
N SER A 522 -7.16 -5.31 0.89
CA SER A 522 -6.34 -4.18 1.34
C SER A 522 -4.88 -4.55 1.30
N THR A 523 -4.03 -3.67 0.76
CA THR A 523 -2.59 -3.90 0.78
C THR A 523 -2.01 -3.74 2.19
N ARG A 524 -0.89 -4.44 2.45
CA ARG A 524 -0.03 -4.26 3.63
C ARG A 524 1.42 -4.30 3.15
N TYR A 525 2.20 -3.28 3.47
CA TYR A 525 3.60 -3.17 3.06
C TYR A 525 4.38 -2.23 3.98
N TRP A 526 5.70 -2.38 4.02
CA TRP A 526 6.60 -1.43 4.68
C TRP A 526 7.58 -0.76 3.75
N ILE A 527 7.99 -1.41 2.67
CA ILE A 527 8.89 -0.84 1.67
C ILE A 527 8.18 -0.90 0.32
N PRO A 528 7.89 0.25 -0.33
CA PRO A 528 7.21 0.27 -1.62
C PRO A 528 8.15 -0.04 -2.80
N GLY A 529 9.47 -0.07 -2.55
CA GLY A 529 10.55 -0.11 -3.54
C GLY A 529 10.24 -0.92 -4.80
N GLU A 530 10.04 -2.22 -4.65
CA GLU A 530 9.94 -3.21 -5.74
C GLU A 530 8.51 -3.59 -6.13
N LEU A 531 7.51 -2.85 -5.65
CA LEU A 531 6.12 -3.29 -5.73
C LEU A 531 5.42 -3.00 -7.07
N ASP A 532 6.07 -2.32 -8.03
CA ASP A 532 5.41 -1.86 -9.27
C ASP A 532 4.72 -3.00 -10.02
N SER A 533 5.37 -4.16 -10.16
CA SER A 533 4.79 -5.32 -10.85
C SER A 533 3.60 -5.93 -10.10
N THR A 534 3.69 -6.03 -8.77
CA THR A 534 2.60 -6.58 -7.95
C THR A 534 1.39 -5.65 -7.94
N VAL A 535 1.61 -4.33 -7.86
CA VAL A 535 0.54 -3.32 -7.88
C VAL A 535 -0.12 -3.27 -9.26
N HIS A 536 0.66 -3.34 -10.34
CA HIS A 536 0.11 -3.44 -11.69
C HIS A 536 -0.73 -4.71 -11.86
N TYR A 537 -0.23 -5.86 -11.41
CA TYR A 537 -1.00 -7.11 -11.42
C TYR A 537 -2.34 -6.96 -10.69
N LEU A 538 -2.35 -6.42 -9.46
CA LEU A 538 -3.60 -6.21 -8.71
C LEU A 538 -4.55 -5.25 -9.42
N SER A 539 -4.02 -4.21 -10.06
CA SER A 539 -4.81 -3.25 -10.84
C SER A 539 -5.52 -3.91 -12.02
N ARG A 540 -4.84 -4.82 -12.73
CA ARG A 540 -5.40 -5.54 -13.89
C ARG A 540 -6.31 -6.70 -13.47
N ALA A 541 -5.84 -7.56 -12.58
CA ALA A 541 -6.56 -8.75 -12.14
C ALA A 541 -7.84 -8.44 -11.34
N SER A 542 -8.01 -7.22 -10.84
CA SER A 542 -9.28 -6.82 -10.21
C SER A 542 -10.43 -6.62 -11.21
N TRP A 543 -10.16 -6.62 -12.52
CA TRP A 543 -11.12 -6.29 -13.59
C TRP A 543 -11.25 -7.38 -14.66
N ASP A 544 -10.27 -8.28 -14.77
CA ASP A 544 -10.23 -9.32 -15.79
C ASP A 544 -9.75 -10.64 -15.18
N ASP A 545 -10.65 -11.63 -15.14
CA ASP A 545 -10.38 -12.96 -14.61
C ASP A 545 -9.27 -13.72 -15.34
N LYS A 546 -8.97 -13.35 -16.58
CA LYS A 546 -7.90 -13.96 -17.40
C LYS A 546 -6.52 -13.36 -17.13
N THR A 547 -6.45 -12.27 -16.37
CA THR A 547 -5.15 -11.70 -16.02
C THR A 547 -4.39 -12.65 -15.09
N THR A 548 -3.23 -13.09 -15.56
CA THR A 548 -2.27 -13.90 -14.78
C THR A 548 -1.09 -13.02 -14.36
N ARG A 549 -0.29 -13.46 -13.39
CA ARG A 549 0.96 -12.76 -13.05
C ARG A 549 1.87 -12.53 -14.26
N VAL A 550 1.93 -13.52 -15.17
CA VAL A 550 2.81 -13.50 -16.34
C VAL A 550 2.28 -12.53 -17.39
N SER A 551 0.97 -12.57 -17.69
CA SER A 551 0.39 -11.63 -18.66
C SER A 551 0.45 -10.19 -18.15
N ALA A 552 0.21 -9.94 -16.86
CA ALA A 552 0.34 -8.61 -16.27
C ALA A 552 1.79 -8.11 -16.26
N HIS A 553 2.76 -8.98 -15.96
CA HIS A 553 4.19 -8.65 -16.02
C HIS A 553 4.58 -8.21 -17.43
N HIS A 554 4.18 -8.98 -18.44
CA HIS A 554 4.50 -8.64 -19.81
C HIS A 554 3.78 -7.39 -20.28
N ASP A 555 2.51 -7.24 -19.94
CA ASP A 555 1.77 -6.02 -20.23
C ASP A 555 2.51 -4.78 -19.68
N LEU A 556 2.94 -4.79 -18.41
CA LEU A 556 3.68 -3.69 -17.81
C LEU A 556 5.02 -3.46 -18.51
N TRP A 557 5.87 -4.47 -18.53
CA TRP A 557 7.28 -4.29 -18.88
C TRP A 557 7.49 -4.19 -20.38
N GLU A 558 6.72 -4.89 -21.21
CA GLU A 558 6.78 -4.69 -22.65
C GLU A 558 6.35 -3.26 -23.02
N GLY A 559 5.32 -2.71 -22.36
CA GLY A 559 4.92 -1.32 -22.56
C GLY A 559 6.00 -0.31 -22.15
N ILE A 560 6.67 -0.53 -21.02
CA ILE A 560 7.76 0.34 -20.54
C ILE A 560 8.99 0.24 -21.46
N LEU A 561 9.43 -0.98 -21.77
CA LEU A 561 10.70 -1.23 -22.49
C LEU A 561 10.56 -1.06 -24.00
N GLY A 562 9.38 -1.34 -24.55
CA GLY A 562 9.13 -1.37 -25.99
C GLY A 562 9.53 -2.65 -26.69
N ASN A 563 9.87 -3.71 -25.94
CA ASN A 563 10.25 -4.99 -26.52
C ASN A 563 9.96 -6.16 -25.57
N ARG A 564 9.53 -7.27 -26.19
CA ARG A 564 9.17 -8.52 -25.51
C ARG A 564 10.37 -9.19 -24.83
N ALA A 565 11.51 -9.24 -25.51
CA ALA A 565 12.71 -9.93 -25.02
C ALA A 565 13.20 -9.38 -23.67
N GLY A 566 13.21 -8.05 -23.51
CA GLY A 566 13.55 -7.40 -22.25
C GLY A 566 12.55 -7.73 -21.15
N SER A 567 11.25 -7.79 -21.47
CA SER A 567 10.21 -8.18 -20.51
C SER A 567 10.38 -9.63 -20.04
N GLU A 568 10.73 -10.55 -20.93
CA GLU A 568 11.02 -11.96 -20.60
C GLU A 568 12.23 -12.11 -19.69
N ARG A 569 13.31 -11.36 -19.96
CA ARG A 569 14.47 -11.29 -19.07
C ARG A 569 14.11 -10.74 -17.69
N LEU A 570 13.32 -9.67 -17.62
CA LEU A 570 12.84 -9.15 -16.34
C LEU A 570 11.96 -10.16 -15.61
N LEU A 571 11.20 -11.01 -16.31
CA LEU A 571 10.39 -12.04 -15.65
C LEU A 571 11.28 -13.07 -14.93
N ILE A 572 12.40 -13.45 -15.56
CA ILE A 572 13.41 -14.31 -14.92
C ILE A 572 13.96 -13.64 -13.67
N GLY A 573 14.38 -12.37 -13.78
CA GLY A 573 14.88 -11.61 -12.63
C GLY A 573 13.86 -11.47 -11.50
N TRP A 574 12.60 -11.17 -11.82
CA TRP A 574 11.52 -11.05 -10.82
C TRP A 574 11.21 -12.39 -10.16
N ASN A 575 11.24 -13.50 -10.90
CA ASN A 575 11.08 -14.83 -10.28
C ASN A 575 12.19 -15.07 -9.25
N HIS A 576 13.45 -14.69 -9.53
CA HIS A 576 14.53 -14.78 -8.54
C HIS A 576 14.30 -13.87 -7.32
N LEU A 577 13.80 -12.65 -7.50
CA LEU A 577 13.43 -11.78 -6.37
C LEU A 577 12.33 -12.43 -5.51
N GLU A 578 11.34 -13.05 -6.13
CA GLU A 578 10.26 -13.76 -5.42
C GLU A 578 10.78 -15.02 -4.71
N ASP A 579 11.70 -15.78 -5.32
CA ASP A 579 12.34 -16.96 -4.72
C ASP A 579 13.21 -16.57 -3.52
N ALA A 580 13.95 -15.46 -3.60
CA ALA A 580 14.69 -14.89 -2.46
C ALA A 580 13.74 -14.52 -1.32
N THR A 581 12.64 -13.83 -1.64
CA THR A 581 11.60 -13.44 -0.66
C THR A 581 10.97 -14.66 0.00
N HIS A 582 10.60 -15.67 -0.80
CA HIS A 582 10.03 -16.93 -0.33
C HIS A 582 10.99 -17.66 0.61
N THR A 583 12.25 -17.77 0.22
CA THR A 583 13.28 -18.48 0.99
C THR A 583 13.56 -17.79 2.33
N LEU A 584 13.61 -16.45 2.35
CA LEU A 584 13.76 -15.67 3.58
C LEU A 584 12.55 -15.83 4.52
N ASP A 585 11.31 -15.67 4.04
CA ASP A 585 10.11 -15.85 4.88
C ASP A 585 10.03 -17.27 5.46
N LYS A 586 10.37 -18.29 4.66
CA LYS A 586 10.32 -19.68 5.08
C LYS A 586 11.35 -20.00 6.16
N ASN A 587 12.58 -19.50 6.04
CA ASN A 587 13.71 -19.95 6.85
C ASN A 587 14.15 -18.96 7.95
N ALA A 588 13.88 -17.67 7.78
CA ALA A 588 14.47 -16.62 8.62
C ALA A 588 13.52 -15.42 8.78
N ILE A 589 12.27 -15.66 9.16
CA ILE A 589 11.39 -14.56 9.57
C ILE A 589 12.05 -13.78 10.72
N GLY A 590 12.07 -12.46 10.56
CA GLY A 590 12.79 -11.52 11.39
C GLY A 590 14.17 -11.13 10.82
N PHE A 591 14.72 -11.77 9.77
CA PHE A 591 16.12 -11.63 9.32
C PHE A 591 16.65 -10.19 9.31
N GLY A 592 15.90 -9.27 8.69
CA GLY A 592 16.23 -7.84 8.63
C GLY A 592 15.18 -6.94 9.26
N PHE A 593 14.50 -7.36 10.34
CA PHE A 593 13.45 -6.58 11.00
C PHE A 593 13.99 -5.20 11.48
N PRO A 594 13.41 -4.06 11.06
CA PRO A 594 14.01 -2.72 11.14
C PRO A 594 13.93 -2.07 12.53
N VAL A 595 14.55 -2.70 13.52
CA VAL A 595 14.61 -2.23 14.92
C VAL A 595 16.06 -2.17 15.42
N PRO A 596 16.36 -1.50 16.54
CA PRO A 596 17.69 -1.58 17.15
C PRO A 596 18.14 -3.05 17.31
N ASN A 597 19.43 -3.30 17.05
CA ASN A 597 20.02 -4.64 16.95
C ASN A 597 19.63 -5.46 15.69
N MET A 598 19.04 -4.83 14.67
CA MET A 598 18.70 -5.49 13.40
C MET A 598 19.88 -6.23 12.77
N PHE A 599 21.06 -5.60 12.73
CA PHE A 599 22.25 -6.17 12.08
C PHE A 599 23.12 -6.98 13.04
N LEU A 600 23.43 -6.43 14.23
CA LEU A 600 24.35 -7.05 15.18
C LEU A 600 23.86 -8.37 15.77
N LYS A 601 22.56 -8.69 15.70
CA LYS A 601 22.09 -10.05 16.05
C LYS A 601 22.73 -11.16 15.22
N HIS A 602 23.30 -10.83 14.05
CA HIS A 602 24.01 -11.77 13.21
C HIS A 602 25.47 -11.98 13.62
N ASN A 603 25.98 -11.18 14.57
CA ASN A 603 27.29 -11.31 15.21
C ASN A 603 27.31 -12.56 16.11
N SER A 604 27.31 -13.72 15.48
CA SER A 604 27.26 -15.02 16.13
C SER A 604 28.18 -15.97 15.36
N PRO A 605 29.05 -16.74 16.05
CA PRO A 605 29.96 -17.69 15.42
C PRO A 605 29.25 -18.75 14.57
N GLY A 606 29.92 -19.20 13.51
CA GLY A 606 29.47 -20.27 12.62
C GLY A 606 29.20 -19.80 11.18
N GLU A 607 29.19 -20.75 10.27
CA GLU A 607 28.90 -20.50 8.85
C GLU A 607 27.44 -20.09 8.63
N PRO A 608 27.15 -19.25 7.62
CA PRO A 608 25.78 -19.05 7.18
C PRO A 608 25.11 -20.38 6.81
N PRO A 609 23.83 -20.58 7.20
CA PRO A 609 23.10 -21.79 6.83
C PRO A 609 22.91 -21.89 5.31
N LYS A 610 22.71 -23.09 4.77
CA LYS A 610 22.61 -23.33 3.32
C LYS A 610 21.64 -22.38 2.59
N TRP A 611 20.45 -22.16 3.15
CA TRP A 611 19.44 -21.29 2.56
C TRP A 611 19.93 -19.85 2.33
N PHE A 612 20.94 -19.39 3.09
CA PHE A 612 21.53 -18.07 2.95
C PHE A 612 22.21 -17.90 1.59
N ASN A 613 22.94 -18.93 1.16
CA ASN A 613 23.61 -18.94 -0.13
C ASN A 613 22.58 -18.95 -1.27
N ASP A 614 21.51 -19.73 -1.12
CA ASP A 614 20.41 -19.76 -2.10
C ASP A 614 19.78 -18.35 -2.26
N VAL A 615 19.55 -17.63 -1.15
CA VAL A 615 19.05 -16.24 -1.19
C VAL A 615 20.04 -15.29 -1.86
N ASN A 616 21.34 -15.41 -1.56
CA ASN A 616 22.37 -14.58 -2.17
C ASN A 616 22.47 -14.82 -3.68
N ASP A 617 22.38 -16.07 -4.12
CA ASP A 617 22.39 -16.44 -5.54
C ASP A 617 21.18 -15.87 -6.26
N HIS A 618 19.99 -15.97 -5.67
CA HIS A 618 18.78 -15.36 -6.23
C HIS A 618 18.88 -13.84 -6.38
N TYR A 619 19.34 -13.11 -5.36
CA TYR A 619 19.54 -11.65 -5.50
C TYR A 619 20.61 -11.31 -6.54
N THR A 620 21.69 -12.11 -6.63
CA THR A 620 22.73 -11.93 -7.64
C THR A 620 22.18 -12.14 -9.06
N GLN A 621 21.37 -13.19 -9.29
CA GLN A 621 20.75 -13.41 -10.60
C GLN A 621 19.73 -12.31 -10.94
N TRP A 622 18.97 -11.82 -9.97
CA TRP A 622 18.07 -10.68 -10.17
C TRP A 622 18.85 -9.43 -10.61
N MET A 623 19.95 -9.11 -9.93
CA MET A 623 20.85 -8.01 -10.30
C MET A 623 21.40 -8.16 -11.72
N ILE A 624 21.86 -9.36 -12.08
CA ILE A 624 22.41 -9.65 -13.42
C ILE A 624 21.35 -9.38 -14.50
N GLU A 625 20.12 -9.87 -14.32
CA GLU A 625 19.05 -9.67 -15.31
C GLU A 625 18.64 -8.19 -15.43
N LEU A 626 18.62 -7.46 -14.31
CA LEU A 626 18.37 -6.01 -14.32
C LEU A 626 19.41 -5.25 -15.16
N TYR A 627 20.70 -5.53 -14.96
CA TYR A 627 21.77 -4.89 -15.72
C TYR A 627 21.79 -5.29 -17.21
N ARG A 628 21.47 -6.56 -17.52
CA ARG A 628 21.31 -7.02 -18.91
C ARG A 628 20.23 -6.22 -19.65
N VAL A 629 19.07 -6.03 -19.02
CA VAL A 629 17.97 -5.28 -19.65
C VAL A 629 18.26 -3.78 -19.69
N GLN A 630 18.90 -3.22 -18.67
CA GLN A 630 19.29 -1.81 -18.64
C GLN A 630 20.24 -1.45 -19.81
N GLY A 631 21.19 -2.35 -20.12
CA GLY A 631 22.16 -2.20 -21.19
C GLY A 631 21.55 -2.28 -22.60
N ALA A 632 20.34 -2.82 -22.74
CA ALA A 632 19.68 -3.00 -24.03
C ALA A 632 19.12 -1.67 -24.61
N PRO A 633 18.89 -1.60 -25.94
CA PRO A 633 18.07 -0.56 -26.54
C PRO A 633 16.61 -0.70 -26.08
N ILE A 634 16.11 0.31 -25.35
CA ILE A 634 14.72 0.39 -24.87
C ILE A 634 14.15 1.78 -25.10
N HIS A 635 12.84 1.95 -24.90
CA HIS A 635 12.17 3.25 -25.01
C HIS A 635 12.83 4.35 -24.14
N ARG A 636 12.93 5.56 -24.69
CA ARG A 636 13.41 6.76 -23.98
C ARG A 636 12.28 7.45 -23.22
N ASN A 637 11.72 6.76 -22.23
CA ASN A 637 10.53 7.19 -21.50
C ASN A 637 10.70 7.18 -19.96
N GLY A 638 11.93 7.08 -19.47
CA GLY A 638 12.23 6.88 -18.05
C GLY A 638 12.51 5.42 -17.67
N GLY A 639 12.30 4.45 -18.57
CA GLY A 639 12.48 3.02 -18.29
C GLY A 639 13.90 2.67 -17.83
N LYS A 640 14.94 3.28 -18.42
CA LYS A 640 16.34 3.06 -18.00
C LYS A 640 16.60 3.53 -16.57
N GLN A 641 16.03 4.67 -16.18
CA GLN A 641 16.16 5.22 -14.84
C GLN A 641 15.46 4.33 -13.81
N LEU A 642 14.28 3.78 -14.15
CA LEU A 642 13.59 2.81 -13.30
C LEU A 642 14.37 1.51 -13.14
N LEU A 643 14.93 0.96 -14.23
CA LEU A 643 15.76 -0.24 -14.15
C LEU A 643 17.04 -0.02 -13.37
N PHE A 644 17.67 1.15 -13.52
CA PHE A 644 18.86 1.50 -12.75
C PHE A 644 18.54 1.63 -11.25
N TYR A 645 17.39 2.21 -10.90
CA TYR A 645 16.88 2.21 -9.53
C TYR A 645 16.78 0.78 -8.96
N TYR A 646 16.20 -0.16 -9.71
CA TYR A 646 16.12 -1.56 -9.27
C TYR A 646 17.50 -2.23 -9.20
N ALA A 647 18.38 -1.97 -10.15
CA ALA A 647 19.73 -2.55 -10.18
C ALA A 647 20.55 -2.14 -8.95
N LYS A 648 20.55 -0.86 -8.59
CA LYS A 648 21.24 -0.37 -7.40
C LYS A 648 20.64 -0.88 -6.09
N ARG A 649 19.32 -1.13 -6.06
CA ARG A 649 18.67 -1.80 -4.92
C ARG A 649 19.00 -3.29 -4.86
N SER A 650 19.25 -3.95 -5.99
CA SER A 650 19.74 -5.32 -6.01
C SER A 650 21.19 -5.43 -5.52
N GLU A 651 22.06 -4.47 -5.86
CA GLU A 651 23.41 -4.36 -5.29
C GLU A 651 23.37 -4.25 -3.76
N PHE A 652 22.45 -3.43 -3.23
CA PHE A 652 22.24 -3.31 -1.79
C PHE A 652 21.98 -4.68 -1.14
N ASN A 653 21.15 -5.54 -1.75
CA ASN A 653 20.86 -6.85 -1.14
C ASN A 653 22.10 -7.75 -1.12
N VAL A 654 22.86 -7.80 -2.22
CA VAL A 654 24.08 -8.61 -2.32
C VAL A 654 25.13 -8.12 -1.32
N ALA A 655 25.36 -6.82 -1.25
CA ALA A 655 26.30 -6.22 -0.31
C ALA A 655 25.85 -6.38 1.15
N TYR A 656 24.55 -6.27 1.46
CA TYR A 656 24.02 -6.51 2.80
C TYR A 656 24.27 -7.96 3.25
N LEU A 657 24.05 -8.94 2.38
CA LEU A 657 24.34 -10.36 2.69
C LEU A 657 25.85 -10.59 2.81
N GLY A 658 26.66 -9.97 1.95
CA GLY A 658 28.13 -9.97 2.09
C GLY A 658 28.57 -9.48 3.46
N ALA A 659 27.98 -8.37 3.94
CA ALA A 659 28.26 -7.83 5.26
C ALA A 659 27.85 -8.78 6.40
N VAL A 660 26.68 -9.42 6.30
CA VAL A 660 26.23 -10.42 7.29
C VAL A 660 27.19 -11.61 7.34
N LYS A 661 27.66 -12.09 6.19
CA LYS A 661 28.62 -13.21 6.11
C LYS A 661 29.95 -12.83 6.77
N ALA A 662 30.49 -11.64 6.46
CA ALA A 662 31.72 -11.14 7.07
C ALA A 662 31.58 -10.97 8.59
N LEU A 663 30.45 -10.44 9.07
CA LEU A 663 30.17 -10.31 10.50
C LEU A 663 30.17 -11.68 11.23
N LYS A 664 29.65 -12.74 10.59
CA LYS A 664 29.72 -14.10 11.14
C LYS A 664 31.14 -14.67 11.17
N ALA A 665 31.91 -14.40 10.12
CA ALA A 665 33.32 -14.78 10.07
C ALA A 665 34.12 -14.08 11.18
N ALA A 666 33.89 -12.77 11.39
CA ALA A 666 34.48 -12.01 12.48
C ALA A 666 34.15 -12.61 13.85
N ALA A 667 32.87 -12.94 14.09
CA ALA A 667 32.43 -13.58 15.33
C ALA A 667 33.12 -14.95 15.56
N THR A 668 33.32 -15.71 14.48
CA THR A 668 33.97 -17.03 14.51
C THR A 668 35.45 -16.92 14.85
N ALA A 669 36.16 -16.01 14.19
CA ALA A 669 37.57 -15.73 14.45
C ALA A 669 37.78 -15.20 15.88
N ARG A 670 36.96 -14.26 16.34
CA ARG A 670 36.99 -13.74 17.72
C ARG A 670 36.78 -14.84 18.75
N LYS A 671 35.84 -15.77 18.52
CA LYS A 671 35.65 -16.96 19.37
C LYS A 671 36.86 -17.88 19.38
N ALA A 672 37.58 -17.99 18.26
CA ALA A 672 38.82 -18.74 18.14
C ALA A 672 40.04 -17.99 18.71
N LYS A 673 39.85 -16.75 19.22
CA LYS A 673 40.91 -15.82 19.67
C LYS A 673 41.88 -15.40 18.55
N ASP A 674 41.45 -15.52 17.31
CA ASP A 674 42.15 -14.98 16.15
C ASP A 674 41.63 -13.54 15.93
N LEU A 675 42.20 -12.60 16.68
CA LEU A 675 41.73 -11.21 16.70
C LEU A 675 42.08 -10.46 15.42
N ASP A 676 43.21 -10.74 14.79
CA ASP A 676 43.60 -10.15 13.51
C ASP A 676 42.58 -10.47 12.42
N THR A 677 42.23 -11.75 12.25
CA THR A 677 41.18 -12.16 11.30
C THR A 677 39.81 -11.59 11.70
N ALA A 678 39.52 -11.50 13.00
CA ALA A 678 38.26 -10.90 13.46
C ALA A 678 38.14 -9.43 13.06
N ILE A 679 39.23 -8.66 13.19
CA ILE A 679 39.33 -7.26 12.79
C ILE A 679 39.15 -7.12 11.27
N GLU A 680 39.89 -7.88 10.47
CA GLU A 680 39.80 -7.85 9.00
C GLU A 680 38.37 -8.14 8.50
N GLN A 681 37.71 -9.15 9.09
CA GLN A 681 36.34 -9.50 8.72
C GLN A 681 35.31 -8.46 9.18
N MET A 682 35.57 -7.75 10.29
CA MET A 682 34.72 -6.67 10.74
C MET A 682 34.83 -5.44 9.83
N GLU A 683 36.05 -5.09 9.38
CA GLU A 683 36.28 -4.06 8.35
C GLU A 683 35.57 -4.41 7.04
N THR A 684 35.70 -5.66 6.60
CA THR A 684 34.98 -6.17 5.43
C THR A 684 33.46 -6.00 5.59
N ALA A 685 32.91 -6.29 6.78
CA ALA A 685 31.48 -6.09 7.03
C ALA A 685 31.08 -4.60 6.96
N MET A 686 31.92 -3.71 7.49
CA MET A 686 31.69 -2.26 7.45
C MET A 686 31.73 -1.72 6.01
N ASP A 687 32.70 -2.13 5.21
CA ASP A 687 32.84 -1.72 3.81
C ASP A 687 31.67 -2.19 2.96
N GLN A 688 31.23 -3.43 3.15
CA GLN A 688 30.06 -3.98 2.47
C GLN A 688 28.78 -3.22 2.83
N LEU A 689 28.57 -2.90 4.13
CA LEU A 689 27.42 -2.07 4.52
C LEU A 689 27.49 -0.64 3.97
N ASN A 690 28.69 -0.04 3.93
CA ASN A 690 28.89 1.28 3.36
C ASN A 690 28.53 1.28 1.86
N GLY A 691 29.04 0.31 1.11
CA GLY A 691 28.68 0.11 -0.31
C GLY A 691 27.17 -0.09 -0.50
N ALA A 692 26.55 -0.93 0.33
CA ALA A 692 25.12 -1.19 0.28
C ALA A 692 24.28 0.09 0.48
N MET A 693 24.63 0.92 1.47
CA MET A 693 23.96 2.18 1.77
C MET A 693 24.21 3.25 0.70
N THR A 694 25.42 3.29 0.14
CA THR A 694 25.77 4.20 -0.96
C THR A 694 24.99 3.86 -2.23
N SER A 695 24.87 2.58 -2.58
CA SER A 695 24.06 2.15 -3.73
C SER A 695 22.59 2.57 -3.58
N LEU A 696 22.01 2.50 -2.38
CA LEU A 696 20.66 3.03 -2.14
C LEU A 696 20.60 4.55 -2.29
N ALA A 697 21.60 5.28 -1.79
CA ALA A 697 21.63 6.74 -1.83
C ALA A 697 21.73 7.29 -3.26
N ASP A 698 22.45 6.61 -4.15
CA ASP A 698 22.58 6.97 -5.57
C ASP A 698 21.23 7.03 -6.31
N VAL A 699 20.24 6.27 -5.82
CA VAL A 699 18.93 6.13 -6.46
C VAL A 699 17.77 6.49 -5.56
N ALA A 700 17.99 7.11 -4.40
CA ALA A 700 16.91 7.45 -3.47
C ALA A 700 15.94 8.47 -4.11
N GLN A 701 14.67 8.08 -4.31
CA GLN A 701 13.66 8.90 -4.98
C GLN A 701 12.66 9.54 -4.00
N GLY A 702 12.31 8.83 -2.92
CA GLY A 702 11.26 9.23 -1.98
C GLY A 702 11.66 9.14 -0.51
N GLN A 703 10.72 9.47 0.37
CA GLN A 703 10.97 9.44 1.82
C GLN A 703 11.16 8.01 2.35
N SER A 704 10.52 7.00 1.74
CA SER A 704 10.77 5.59 2.08
C SER A 704 12.22 5.16 1.83
N ASP A 705 12.82 5.58 0.71
CA ASP A 705 14.23 5.24 0.40
C ASP A 705 15.18 5.92 1.39
N ARG A 706 14.95 7.20 1.67
CA ARG A 706 15.71 7.96 2.66
C ARG A 706 15.54 7.37 4.07
N GLY A 707 14.34 6.94 4.41
CA GLY A 707 14.04 6.28 5.67
C GLY A 707 14.71 4.92 5.82
N LEU A 708 14.84 4.16 4.72
CA LEU A 708 15.65 2.93 4.69
C LEU A 708 17.13 3.22 4.96
N ILE A 709 17.72 4.19 4.27
CA ILE A 709 19.12 4.59 4.51
C ILE A 709 19.31 5.07 5.96
N ALA A 710 18.38 5.87 6.49
CA ALA A 710 18.42 6.34 7.88
C ALA A 710 18.31 5.16 8.88
N THR A 711 17.47 4.18 8.58
CA THR A 711 17.32 2.97 9.40
C THR A 711 18.61 2.14 9.40
N LEU A 712 19.22 1.90 8.24
CA LEU A 712 20.51 1.20 8.11
C LEU A 712 21.63 1.94 8.85
N ALA A 713 21.68 3.27 8.74
CA ALA A 713 22.66 4.08 9.45
C ALA A 713 22.60 3.90 10.98
N ASN A 714 21.39 3.82 11.54
CA ASN A 714 21.20 3.80 13.00
C ASN A 714 21.14 2.38 13.58
N PHE A 715 20.63 1.40 12.84
CA PHE A 715 20.40 0.04 13.35
C PHE A 715 21.34 -1.01 12.73
N ALA A 716 22.17 -0.64 11.75
CA ALA A 716 23.20 -1.50 11.18
C ALA A 716 24.60 -0.89 11.27
N TYR A 717 24.88 0.18 10.52
CA TYR A 717 26.23 0.68 10.34
C TYR A 717 26.86 1.26 11.62
N ARG A 718 26.22 2.23 12.30
CA ARG A 718 26.78 2.78 13.55
C ARG A 718 26.95 1.74 14.66
N PRO A 719 25.98 0.83 14.92
CA PRO A 719 26.20 -0.26 15.85
C PRO A 719 27.40 -1.14 15.46
N LEU A 720 27.61 -1.39 14.16
CA LEU A 720 28.76 -2.17 13.68
C LEU A 720 30.09 -1.45 13.96
N VAL A 721 30.18 -0.15 13.69
CA VAL A 721 31.36 0.68 14.01
C VAL A 721 31.67 0.60 15.51
N ALA A 722 30.66 0.76 16.37
CA ALA A 722 30.85 0.68 17.82
C ALA A 722 31.28 -0.72 18.30
N GLU A 723 30.95 -1.79 17.56
CA GLU A 723 31.40 -3.14 17.88
C GLU A 723 32.82 -3.42 17.37
N TYR A 724 33.21 -2.80 16.24
CA TYR A 724 34.58 -2.81 15.74
C TYR A 724 35.53 -2.08 16.70
N GLU A 725 35.16 -0.90 17.20
CA GLU A 725 35.97 -0.15 18.18
C GLU A 725 36.27 -0.98 19.44
N LYS A 726 35.27 -1.69 19.98
CA LYS A 726 35.49 -2.61 21.11
C LYS A 726 36.43 -3.77 20.78
N LEU A 727 36.39 -4.27 19.55
CA LEU A 727 37.27 -5.37 19.13
C LEU A 727 38.72 -4.91 19.04
N LEU A 728 38.97 -3.66 18.62
CA LEU A 728 40.30 -3.06 18.66
C LEU A 728 40.79 -2.93 20.12
N ASP A 729 39.95 -2.40 21.01
CA ASP A 729 40.27 -2.29 22.44
C ASP A 729 40.58 -3.66 23.10
N GLU A 730 39.98 -4.74 22.59
CA GLU A 730 40.25 -6.12 23.03
C GLU A 730 41.55 -6.69 22.47
N ALA A 731 41.97 -6.27 21.27
CA ALA A 731 43.23 -6.72 20.66
C ALA A 731 44.45 -5.99 21.26
N ASP A 732 44.25 -4.78 21.78
CA ASP A 732 45.27 -4.00 22.47
C ASP A 732 45.52 -4.45 23.94
N GLN A 733 44.68 -5.35 24.48
CA GLN A 733 44.78 -5.93 25.82
C GLN A 733 45.42 -7.32 25.81
#